data_AF-A0A1Q4FER3-F1
#
_entry.id   AF-A0A1Q4FER3-F1
#
_cell.length_a   1.000
_cell.length_b   1.000
_cell.length_c   1.000
_cell.angle_alpha   90.00
_cell.angle_beta   90.00
_cell.angle_gamma   90.00
#
_symmetry.space_group_name_H-M   'P 1'
#
loop_
_entity.id
_entity.type
_entity.pdbx_description
1 polymer ?
#
loop_
_entity_poly.entity_id
_entity_poly.type
_entity_poly.pdbx_seq_one_letter_code
_entity_poly.pdbx_strand_id
1 'polypeptide(L)'
;MRFVFSILLAISLHISVIFSQAFSNAIVRTYEGVPALFVDDQLYPPFAYTSYLGEIKYYKEIAATGIHLYTIPSYLGDRGINTHSGIGPFRKSIWVGENKYDFSSIEEDFKKVLAADANAKLIIRLHLDPPAWWEKKYSRFACKLPDGTTYRQSFFSDGWRQHTAKALIAVIQWLQNSAYAKSLIGIHIAAGGTEEWVYHYDEYFYDENPARKRKFRQWLKEKYQRDHNKLRAAWHQPKIKFGTALPADISGQDREDQWLDPQNDQYTIDTYRFHAETLADDIAYFCAVVKQASNRKLLTGAFYGYHYFIGEPRKGHGALSRLLRCPDLDYISSPNDYNRVAGEDWPAMVAIQSVQMHGKLWLCENDTRTSITTLLKNQAPHINPPGNYYDAGVWKGPSSMDVSESFLWKNLGRMLSQGYGGWWFDMWGGWFSDPRLLTVFRSGQHFFSVYPSHPETKMLPEVAVVVDEELCFRDKSLGKLSNAILSNRYALGKTGAPYDLFLQTDISSIDLSRYKIIWLMGVDITQKKLQHFAETAKLLGKTIVSTTTVDTEISGSTDTSEKYAGKLSWKAAELRLLYKKAGVHIYISSDDVLYIGRRWLTLHSAKGGKKNIKFPFKATVTDPLSGAVLAKSVDTFDIELAPSSTRLLYIVPE
;
A
#
# COMPACT_ATOMS: atom_id res chain seq x y z
N MET A 1 6.13 -29.58 14.05
CA MET A 1 5.80 -30.29 15.29
C MET A 1 6.87 -29.96 16.33
N ARG A 2 6.47 -29.45 17.51
CA ARG A 2 7.27 -28.95 18.65
C ARG A 2 7.95 -27.58 18.46
N PHE A 3 7.30 -26.53 18.98
CA PHE A 3 7.83 -25.53 19.93
C PHE A 3 6.73 -24.51 20.24
N VAL A 4 5.74 -24.95 21.01
CA VAL A 4 4.78 -24.08 21.70
C VAL A 4 4.74 -24.64 23.10
N PHE A 5 5.25 -23.91 24.09
CA PHE A 5 4.92 -23.98 25.52
C PHE A 5 5.96 -23.15 26.26
N SER A 6 5.52 -22.06 26.91
CA SER A 6 5.91 -21.65 28.28
C SER A 6 5.60 -20.16 28.53
N ILE A 7 4.33 -19.80 28.73
CA ILE A 7 3.94 -18.74 29.68
C ILE A 7 2.63 -19.19 30.34
N LEU A 8 2.73 -19.77 31.53
CA LEU A 8 1.63 -20.01 32.46
C LEU A 8 2.21 -19.97 33.88
N LEU A 9 2.03 -18.84 34.56
CA LEU A 9 1.96 -18.71 36.03
C LEU A 9 1.43 -17.29 36.33
N ALA A 10 0.12 -17.16 36.56
CA ALA A 10 -0.51 -17.05 37.87
C ALA A 10 -0.46 -15.62 38.45
N ILE A 11 -1.49 -14.82 38.15
CA ILE A 11 -1.89 -13.64 38.92
C ILE A 11 -3.29 -13.92 39.46
N SER A 12 -3.41 -14.01 40.78
CA SER A 12 -4.66 -14.16 41.51
C SER A 12 -5.51 -12.88 41.39
N LEU A 13 -6.68 -12.98 40.76
CA LEU A 13 -7.65 -11.90 40.65
C LEU A 13 -8.44 -11.71 41.96
N HIS A 14 -8.50 -10.47 42.45
CA HIS A 14 -9.73 -9.95 43.02
C HIS A 14 -10.61 -9.47 41.85
N ILE A 15 -11.69 -10.20 41.60
CA ILE A 15 -12.65 -9.92 40.53
C ILE A 15 -13.64 -8.88 41.04
N SER A 16 -13.41 -7.62 40.69
CA SER A 16 -14.53 -6.72 40.40
C SER A 16 -15.01 -7.11 39.00
N VAL A 17 -16.21 -7.68 38.87
CA VAL A 17 -16.83 -7.95 37.57
C VAL A 17 -17.19 -6.60 36.94
N ILE A 18 -16.22 -5.98 36.26
CA ILE A 18 -16.50 -4.95 35.28
C ILE A 18 -16.90 -5.71 34.03
N PHE A 19 -18.15 -5.57 33.59
CA PHE A 19 -18.61 -6.09 32.31
C PHE A 19 -17.75 -5.48 31.21
N SER A 20 -16.77 -6.24 30.70
CA SER A 20 -15.98 -5.86 29.54
C SER A 20 -16.91 -5.70 28.34
N GLN A 21 -16.83 -4.58 27.63
CA GLN A 21 -17.64 -4.37 26.43
C GLN A 21 -17.03 -5.17 25.27
N ALA A 22 -17.87 -5.87 24.52
CA ALA A 22 -17.42 -6.54 23.31
C ALA A 22 -17.16 -5.51 22.21
N PHE A 23 -16.05 -5.66 21.50
CA PHE A 23 -15.80 -4.93 20.25
C PHE A 23 -16.84 -5.29 19.19
N SER A 24 -17.11 -4.37 18.26
CA SER A 24 -17.80 -4.70 17.01
C SER A 24 -17.04 -5.80 16.27
N ASN A 25 -17.75 -6.68 15.56
CA ASN A 25 -17.11 -7.76 14.81
C ASN A 25 -16.87 -7.32 13.38
N ALA A 26 -15.61 -7.09 12.99
CA ALA A 26 -15.27 -6.74 11.63
C ALA A 26 -14.36 -7.78 10.98
N ILE A 27 -14.68 -8.15 9.74
CA ILE A 27 -13.98 -9.18 8.98
C ILE A 27 -13.78 -8.75 7.53
N VAL A 28 -12.72 -9.24 6.92
CA VAL A 28 -12.52 -9.18 5.47
C VAL A 28 -12.78 -10.57 4.90
N ARG A 29 -13.62 -10.66 3.87
CA ARG A 29 -13.85 -11.90 3.12
C ARG A 29 -14.12 -11.60 1.65
N THR A 30 -13.89 -12.59 0.79
CA THR A 30 -14.19 -12.46 -0.63
C THR A 30 -15.68 -12.28 -0.86
N TYR A 31 -16.03 -11.25 -1.63
CA TYR A 31 -17.38 -10.96 -2.12
C TYR A 31 -17.26 -10.47 -3.55
N GLU A 32 -17.97 -11.11 -4.48
CA GLU A 32 -17.91 -10.74 -5.90
C GLU A 32 -16.51 -10.68 -6.49
N GLY A 33 -15.73 -11.72 -6.21
CA GLY A 33 -14.39 -11.90 -6.77
C GLY A 33 -13.28 -11.04 -6.16
N VAL A 34 -13.58 -10.15 -5.20
CA VAL A 34 -12.59 -9.31 -4.52
C VAL A 34 -12.79 -9.33 -3.00
N PRO A 35 -11.77 -9.03 -2.19
CA PRO A 35 -11.94 -8.88 -0.74
C PRO A 35 -12.81 -7.67 -0.39
N ALA A 36 -13.79 -7.86 0.49
CA ALA A 36 -14.72 -6.84 0.94
C ALA A 36 -14.80 -6.77 2.47
N LEU A 37 -15.14 -5.59 2.97
CA LEU A 37 -15.33 -5.33 4.39
C LEU A 37 -16.73 -5.75 4.83
N PHE A 38 -16.81 -6.50 5.92
CA PHE A 38 -18.05 -6.76 6.64
C PHE A 38 -17.93 -6.28 8.07
N VAL A 39 -18.93 -5.57 8.55
CA VAL A 39 -19.04 -5.13 9.95
C VAL A 39 -20.36 -5.67 10.48
N ASP A 40 -20.29 -6.43 11.58
CA ASP A 40 -21.44 -7.10 12.20
C ASP A 40 -22.25 -7.91 11.15
N ASP A 41 -21.52 -8.67 10.32
CA ASP A 41 -21.99 -9.52 9.21
C ASP A 41 -22.67 -8.80 8.03
N GLN A 42 -22.71 -7.47 8.03
CA GLN A 42 -23.23 -6.66 6.92
C GLN A 42 -22.11 -6.19 6.01
N LEU A 43 -22.34 -6.27 4.68
CA LEU A 43 -21.42 -5.71 3.69
C LEU A 43 -21.31 -4.20 3.92
N TYR A 44 -20.09 -3.71 4.03
CA TYR A 44 -19.82 -2.33 4.40
C TYR A 44 -18.94 -1.63 3.35
N PRO A 45 -19.30 -0.41 2.90
CA PRO A 45 -18.48 0.35 1.95
C PRO A 45 -17.08 0.60 2.54
N PRO A 46 -15.99 0.14 1.90
CA PRO A 46 -14.63 0.31 2.44
C PRO A 46 -14.08 1.72 2.15
N PHE A 47 -14.94 2.74 2.20
CA PHE A 47 -14.59 4.15 2.01
C PHE A 47 -14.60 4.86 3.35
N ALA A 48 -13.43 5.30 3.76
CA ALA A 48 -13.19 5.89 5.06
C ALA A 48 -12.79 7.37 4.94
N TYR A 49 -12.80 8.07 6.07
CA TYR A 49 -12.20 9.39 6.21
C TYR A 49 -11.11 9.36 7.28
N THR A 50 -10.03 10.08 7.04
CA THR A 50 -8.92 10.19 8.00
C THR A 50 -8.36 11.60 8.00
N SER A 51 -7.83 12.03 9.15
CA SER A 51 -7.20 13.34 9.32
C SER A 51 -6.20 13.30 10.47
N TYR A 52 -5.05 13.97 10.33
CA TYR A 52 -4.17 14.21 11.48
C TYR A 52 -4.73 15.29 12.40
N LEU A 53 -5.42 16.29 11.85
CA LEU A 53 -5.96 17.44 12.58
C LEU A 53 -7.49 17.55 12.38
N GLY A 54 -8.19 16.43 12.59
CA GLY A 54 -9.63 16.34 12.40
C GLY A 54 -10.41 17.18 13.42
N GLU A 55 -11.49 17.80 12.94
CA GLU A 55 -12.37 18.67 13.74
C GLU A 55 -13.83 18.22 13.61
N ILE A 56 -14.62 18.45 14.66
CA ILE A 56 -16.04 18.03 14.73
C ILE A 56 -16.83 18.48 13.49
N LYS A 57 -16.59 19.70 13.00
CA LYS A 57 -17.29 20.24 11.83
C LYS A 57 -17.03 19.42 10.57
N TYR A 58 -15.79 18.99 10.33
CA TYR A 58 -15.44 18.20 9.15
C TYR A 58 -15.98 16.77 9.30
N TYR A 59 -15.90 16.18 10.49
CA TYR A 59 -16.53 14.88 10.74
C TYR A 59 -18.05 14.89 10.48
N LYS A 60 -18.75 15.98 10.83
CA LYS A 60 -20.19 16.16 10.52
C LYS A 60 -20.45 16.24 9.03
N GLU A 61 -19.64 17.00 8.29
CA GLU A 61 -19.73 17.08 6.82
C GLU A 61 -19.56 15.71 6.17
N ILE A 62 -18.56 14.95 6.62
CA ILE A 62 -18.29 13.61 6.14
C ILE A 62 -19.41 12.64 6.49
N ALA A 63 -19.92 12.66 7.73
CA ALA A 63 -21.06 11.83 8.13
C ALA A 63 -22.30 12.10 7.26
N ALA A 64 -22.54 13.37 6.89
CA ALA A 64 -23.63 13.77 6.00
C ALA A 64 -23.46 13.30 4.54
N THR A 65 -22.31 12.74 4.18
CA THR A 65 -22.10 12.04 2.89
C THR A 65 -22.43 10.54 2.97
N GLY A 66 -22.73 10.01 4.15
CA GLY A 66 -22.94 8.58 4.39
C GLY A 66 -21.66 7.81 4.73
N ILE A 67 -20.51 8.48 4.81
CA ILE A 67 -19.27 7.88 5.32
C ILE A 67 -19.35 7.84 6.84
N HIS A 68 -19.42 6.62 7.39
CA HIS A 68 -19.39 6.36 8.83
C HIS A 68 -18.16 5.55 9.24
N LEU A 69 -17.20 5.33 8.34
CA LEU A 69 -15.93 4.66 8.61
C LEU A 69 -14.82 5.71 8.74
N TYR A 70 -14.10 5.69 9.85
CA TYR A 70 -13.06 6.65 10.16
C TYR A 70 -11.75 5.95 10.50
N THR A 71 -10.64 6.55 10.11
CA THR A 71 -9.32 6.23 10.69
C THR A 71 -8.85 7.42 11.52
N ILE A 72 -8.43 7.17 12.75
CA ILE A 72 -7.87 8.19 13.65
C ILE A 72 -6.42 7.86 14.00
N PRO A 73 -5.52 8.85 14.00
CA PRO A 73 -4.13 8.63 14.36
C PRO A 73 -3.94 8.49 15.87
N SER A 74 -2.90 7.78 16.28
CA SER A 74 -2.58 7.55 17.69
C SER A 74 -1.10 7.19 17.83
N TYR A 75 -0.45 7.66 18.89
CA TYR A 75 1.01 7.63 18.99
C TYR A 75 1.47 7.12 20.36
N LEU A 76 2.24 6.03 20.37
CA LEU A 76 2.91 5.59 21.60
C LEU A 76 4.01 6.58 22.02
N GLY A 77 4.77 7.08 21.04
CA GLY A 77 5.90 7.98 21.24
C GLY A 77 5.54 9.45 21.32
N ASP A 78 6.53 10.26 21.69
CA ASP A 78 6.47 11.71 21.93
C ASP A 78 7.25 12.52 20.87
N ARG A 79 7.59 11.89 19.75
CA ARG A 79 8.41 12.48 18.68
C ARG A 79 7.66 12.45 17.35
N GLY A 80 8.09 13.32 16.42
CA GLY A 80 7.59 13.34 15.05
C GLY A 80 7.67 11.99 14.34
N ILE A 81 6.80 11.83 13.35
CA ILE A 81 6.59 10.59 12.57
C ILE A 81 7.74 10.23 11.63
N ASN A 82 8.63 11.16 11.36
CA ASN A 82 9.85 10.92 10.60
C ASN A 82 11.00 11.71 11.25
N THR A 83 12.24 11.33 10.92
CA THR A 83 13.43 11.93 11.54
C THR A 83 14.04 13.07 10.73
N HIS A 84 13.61 13.28 9.48
CA HIS A 84 14.24 14.23 8.54
C HIS A 84 13.56 15.59 8.51
N SER A 85 12.23 15.62 8.60
CA SER A 85 11.48 16.87 8.40
C SER A 85 11.49 17.77 9.64
N GLY A 86 11.74 17.21 10.82
CA GLY A 86 11.62 17.91 12.10
C GLY A 86 10.18 18.20 12.54
N ILE A 87 9.17 17.60 11.90
CA ILE A 87 7.76 17.78 12.30
C ILE A 87 7.52 17.37 13.75
N GLY A 88 6.76 18.16 14.49
CA GLY A 88 6.36 17.84 15.86
C GLY A 88 5.34 16.70 15.94
N PRO A 89 5.14 16.10 17.12
CA PRO A 89 4.14 15.05 17.32
C PRO A 89 2.70 15.61 17.20
N PHE A 90 1.82 14.91 16.49
CA PHE A 90 0.43 15.35 16.27
C PHE A 90 -0.48 15.21 17.50
N ARG A 91 -0.09 14.38 18.46
CA ARG A 91 -0.83 14.12 19.71
C ARG A 91 0.14 13.98 20.86
N LYS A 92 -0.39 14.07 22.08
CA LYS A 92 0.32 13.64 23.29
C LYS A 92 0.60 12.15 23.23
N SER A 93 1.79 11.76 23.71
CA SER A 93 2.23 10.37 23.73
C SER A 93 1.39 9.54 24.69
N ILE A 94 1.05 8.32 24.27
CA ILE A 94 0.36 7.37 25.14
C ILE A 94 1.32 6.78 26.16
N TRP A 95 2.56 6.51 25.76
CA TRP A 95 3.51 5.80 26.60
C TRP A 95 4.39 6.79 27.37
N VAL A 96 3.88 7.27 28.51
CA VAL A 96 4.51 8.35 29.30
C VAL A 96 5.56 7.85 30.29
N GLY A 97 5.63 6.54 30.55
CA GLY A 97 6.64 5.95 31.42
C GLY A 97 6.57 4.44 31.47
N GLU A 98 7.44 3.84 32.29
CA GLU A 98 7.44 2.39 32.46
C GLU A 98 6.14 1.88 33.07
N ASN A 99 5.40 1.08 32.30
CA ASN A 99 4.05 0.60 32.65
C ASN A 99 3.08 1.74 33.02
N LYS A 100 3.32 2.95 32.51
CA LYS A 100 2.46 4.13 32.71
C LYS A 100 1.96 4.63 31.36
N TYR A 101 0.65 4.77 31.25
CA TYR A 101 -0.03 5.13 30.02
C TYR A 101 -0.99 6.31 30.24
N ASP A 102 -1.02 7.24 29.29
CA ASP A 102 -2.00 8.33 29.22
C ASP A 102 -2.83 8.14 27.95
N PHE A 103 -4.11 7.77 28.12
CA PHE A 103 -5.01 7.50 27.00
C PHE A 103 -5.82 8.73 26.58
N SER A 104 -5.55 9.92 27.14
CA SER A 104 -6.34 11.14 26.91
C SER A 104 -6.38 11.56 25.44
N SER A 105 -5.29 11.36 24.67
CA SER A 105 -5.26 11.68 23.24
C SER A 105 -6.19 10.78 22.42
N ILE A 106 -6.25 9.48 22.72
CA ILE A 106 -7.22 8.57 22.08
C ILE A 106 -8.64 8.99 22.45
N GLU A 107 -8.89 9.22 23.74
CA GLU A 107 -10.20 9.64 24.24
C GLU A 107 -10.70 10.92 23.56
N GLU A 108 -9.84 11.91 23.36
CA GLU A 108 -10.18 13.16 22.68
C GLU A 108 -10.66 12.92 21.23
N ASP A 109 -9.92 12.13 20.46
CA ASP A 109 -10.28 11.85 19.06
C ASP A 109 -11.57 11.03 18.96
N PHE A 110 -11.78 10.04 19.84
CA PHE A 110 -13.06 9.31 19.90
C PHE A 110 -14.23 10.24 20.24
N LYS A 111 -14.08 11.13 21.22
CA LYS A 111 -15.12 12.10 21.59
C LYS A 111 -15.45 13.03 20.42
N LYS A 112 -14.45 13.52 19.68
CA LYS A 112 -14.67 14.37 18.51
C LYS A 112 -15.48 13.66 17.43
N VAL A 113 -15.08 12.43 17.06
CA VAL A 113 -15.76 11.66 16.02
C VAL A 113 -17.18 11.29 16.47
N LEU A 114 -17.36 10.74 17.68
CA LEU A 114 -18.66 10.30 18.17
C LEU A 114 -19.64 11.44 18.47
N ALA A 115 -19.14 12.65 18.76
CA ALA A 115 -19.97 13.85 18.84
C ALA A 115 -20.46 14.33 17.47
N ALA A 116 -19.77 13.97 16.39
CA ALA A 116 -20.16 14.27 15.02
C ALA A 116 -21.03 13.17 14.41
N ASP A 117 -20.75 11.90 14.73
CA ASP A 117 -21.41 10.73 14.19
C ASP A 117 -21.52 9.60 15.23
N ALA A 118 -22.74 9.35 15.71
CA ALA A 118 -23.02 8.28 16.67
C ALA A 118 -22.90 6.87 16.06
N ASN A 119 -22.91 6.75 14.73
CA ASN A 119 -22.80 5.47 14.01
C ASN A 119 -21.35 5.15 13.62
N ALA A 120 -20.39 5.97 14.03
CA ALA A 120 -19.00 5.86 13.60
C ALA A 120 -18.41 4.47 13.90
N LYS A 121 -17.80 3.88 12.88
CA LYS A 121 -16.90 2.72 12.95
C LYS A 121 -15.47 3.23 12.80
N LEU A 122 -14.61 2.95 13.77
CA LEU A 122 -13.28 3.50 13.85
C LEU A 122 -12.20 2.43 13.69
N ILE A 123 -11.17 2.78 12.92
CA ILE A 123 -9.87 2.12 12.88
C ILE A 123 -8.86 3.06 13.54
N ILE A 124 -8.08 2.57 14.50
CA ILE A 124 -6.98 3.37 15.07
C ILE A 124 -5.72 3.10 14.26
N ARG A 125 -5.11 4.14 13.68
CA ARG A 125 -3.72 4.09 13.19
C ARG A 125 -2.79 4.32 14.36
N LEU A 126 -2.25 3.23 14.91
CA LEU A 126 -1.42 3.27 16.11
C LEU A 126 0.07 3.18 15.74
N HIS A 127 0.77 4.30 15.87
CA HIS A 127 2.21 4.42 15.65
C HIS A 127 2.99 3.88 16.86
N LEU A 128 3.79 2.84 16.60
CA LEU A 128 4.43 1.99 17.59
C LEU A 128 5.86 2.43 17.97
N ASP A 129 6.34 3.56 17.43
CA ASP A 129 7.63 4.09 17.82
C ASP A 129 7.66 4.42 19.32
N PRO A 130 8.73 4.05 20.03
CA PRO A 130 8.83 4.31 21.44
C PRO A 130 9.18 5.79 21.73
N PRO A 131 8.75 6.29 22.91
CA PRO A 131 9.07 7.63 23.38
C PRO A 131 10.57 7.80 23.69
N ALA A 132 11.03 9.04 23.76
CA ALA A 132 12.45 9.36 23.99
C ALA A 132 13.00 8.77 25.30
N TRP A 133 12.18 8.72 26.37
CA TRP A 133 12.60 8.13 27.64
C TRP A 133 12.91 6.63 27.51
N TRP A 134 12.17 5.91 26.66
CA TRP A 134 12.37 4.48 26.45
C TRP A 134 13.70 4.24 25.77
N GLU A 135 14.02 5.05 24.75
CA GLU A 135 15.29 4.96 24.04
C GLU A 135 16.48 5.19 24.98
N LYS A 136 16.38 6.23 25.83
CA LYS A 136 17.41 6.54 26.83
C LYS A 136 17.59 5.40 27.85
N LYS A 137 16.49 4.89 28.41
CA LYS A 137 16.51 3.84 29.45
C LYS A 137 16.90 2.48 28.89
N TYR A 138 16.40 2.14 27.72
CA TYR A 138 16.57 0.84 27.05
C TYR A 138 17.49 0.95 25.84
N SER A 139 18.56 1.72 25.96
CA SER A 139 19.49 2.02 24.86
C SER A 139 20.11 0.78 24.19
N ARG A 140 20.17 -0.37 24.88
CA ARG A 140 20.57 -1.67 24.31
C ARG A 140 19.60 -2.20 23.23
N PHE A 141 18.36 -1.73 23.21
CA PHE A 141 17.31 -2.09 22.27
C PHE A 141 17.07 -1.03 21.19
N ALA A 142 17.73 0.13 21.31
CA ALA A 142 17.69 1.21 20.34
C ALA A 142 18.63 0.92 19.16
N CYS A 143 18.39 1.59 18.03
CA CYS A 143 19.37 1.64 16.94
C CYS A 143 20.66 2.27 17.47
N LYS A 144 21.81 1.79 16.99
CA LYS A 144 23.13 2.35 17.33
C LYS A 144 23.78 2.96 16.11
N LEU A 145 24.16 4.23 16.22
CA LEU A 145 24.92 4.94 15.20
C LEU A 145 26.44 4.72 15.39
N PRO A 146 27.27 4.96 14.35
CA PRO A 146 28.72 4.74 14.43
C PRO A 146 29.44 5.57 15.51
N ASP A 147 28.87 6.70 15.92
CA ASP A 147 29.38 7.55 17.00
C ASP A 147 29.00 7.04 18.41
N GLY A 148 28.30 5.91 18.50
CA GLY A 148 27.83 5.29 19.74
C GLY A 148 26.49 5.83 20.27
N THR A 149 25.94 6.88 19.66
CA THR A 149 24.65 7.44 20.03
C THR A 149 23.48 6.52 19.64
N THR A 150 22.31 6.77 20.21
CA THR A 150 21.08 6.04 19.86
C THR A 150 20.24 6.82 18.87
N TYR A 151 19.46 6.08 18.07
CA TYR A 151 18.59 6.69 17.09
C TYR A 151 17.29 5.91 16.88
N ARG A 152 16.25 6.21 17.66
CA ARG A 152 14.97 5.48 17.64
C ARG A 152 15.17 4.00 18.04
N GLN A 153 14.15 3.17 17.83
CA GLN A 153 14.23 1.73 18.01
C GLN A 153 15.11 1.06 16.95
N SER A 154 15.70 -0.08 17.31
CA SER A 154 16.18 -1.04 16.31
C SER A 154 15.04 -2.03 16.01
N PHE A 155 14.62 -2.14 14.75
CA PHE A 155 13.63 -3.13 14.31
C PHE A 155 14.13 -4.58 14.52
N PHE A 156 15.45 -4.76 14.61
CA PHE A 156 16.05 -6.06 14.94
C PHE A 156 15.93 -6.43 16.43
N SER A 157 15.45 -5.52 17.29
CA SER A 157 15.42 -5.73 18.73
C SER A 157 14.18 -6.48 19.22
N ASP A 158 14.40 -7.67 19.79
CA ASP A 158 13.34 -8.43 20.49
C ASP A 158 12.81 -7.67 21.71
N GLY A 159 13.66 -6.87 22.36
CA GLY A 159 13.26 -6.06 23.53
C GLY A 159 12.31 -4.93 23.15
N TRP A 160 12.51 -4.30 21.98
CA TRP A 160 11.53 -3.34 21.46
C TRP A 160 10.21 -4.04 21.16
N ARG A 161 10.22 -5.14 20.38
CA ARG A 161 9.01 -5.94 20.09
C ARG A 161 8.21 -6.27 21.35
N GLN A 162 8.88 -6.77 22.38
CA GLN A 162 8.25 -7.19 23.63
C GLN A 162 7.70 -6.01 24.45
N HIS A 163 8.47 -4.93 24.61
CA HIS A 163 8.02 -3.78 25.41
C HIS A 163 6.88 -3.03 24.72
N THR A 164 6.97 -2.86 23.40
CA THR A 164 5.93 -2.23 22.59
C THR A 164 4.67 -3.07 22.53
N ALA A 165 4.78 -4.42 22.46
CA ALA A 165 3.61 -5.29 22.53
C ALA A 165 2.84 -5.13 23.85
N LYS A 166 3.53 -4.94 24.98
CA LYS A 166 2.86 -4.64 26.26
C LYS A 166 2.10 -3.32 26.23
N ALA A 167 2.67 -2.28 25.63
CA ALA A 167 1.99 -0.99 25.45
C ALA A 167 0.78 -1.12 24.52
N LEU A 168 0.91 -1.83 23.40
CA LEU A 168 -0.18 -2.13 22.48
C LEU A 168 -1.32 -2.90 23.17
N ILE A 169 -1.00 -3.93 23.95
CA ILE A 169 -1.98 -4.69 24.73
C ILE A 169 -2.68 -3.78 25.75
N ALA A 170 -1.96 -2.89 26.43
CA ALA A 170 -2.55 -1.94 27.37
C ALA A 170 -3.55 -0.98 26.69
N VAL A 171 -3.23 -0.49 25.49
CA VAL A 171 -4.18 0.31 24.68
C VAL A 171 -5.45 -0.48 24.35
N ILE A 172 -5.30 -1.73 23.88
CA ILE A 172 -6.44 -2.59 23.52
C ILE A 172 -7.31 -2.90 24.74
N GLN A 173 -6.69 -3.24 25.88
CA GLN A 173 -7.40 -3.52 27.13
C GLN A 173 -8.13 -2.28 27.67
N TRP A 174 -7.54 -1.09 27.58
CA TRP A 174 -8.22 0.14 27.96
C TRP A 174 -9.42 0.42 27.04
N LEU A 175 -9.25 0.29 25.71
CA LEU A 175 -10.34 0.46 24.74
C LEU A 175 -11.48 -0.51 24.98
N GLN A 176 -11.18 -1.78 25.24
CA GLN A 176 -12.17 -2.83 25.52
C GLN A 176 -13.02 -2.52 26.78
N ASN A 177 -12.44 -1.81 27.74
CA ASN A 177 -13.10 -1.44 28.99
C ASN A 177 -13.68 -0.01 28.96
N SER A 178 -13.66 0.65 27.80
CA SER A 178 -14.19 2.01 27.60
C SER A 178 -15.54 1.99 26.88
N ALA A 179 -16.22 3.14 26.86
CA ALA A 179 -17.44 3.33 26.05
C ALA A 179 -17.17 3.28 24.53
N TYR A 180 -15.91 3.29 24.10
CA TYR A 180 -15.50 3.34 22.70
C TYR A 180 -15.42 1.96 22.04
N ALA A 181 -15.47 0.87 22.83
CA ALA A 181 -15.30 -0.50 22.35
C ALA A 181 -16.25 -0.85 21.20
N LYS A 182 -17.52 -0.45 21.29
CA LYS A 182 -18.53 -0.75 20.25
C LYS A 182 -18.24 -0.05 18.92
N SER A 183 -17.57 1.10 18.94
CA SER A 183 -17.25 1.85 17.73
C SER A 183 -15.92 1.40 17.10
N LEU A 184 -15.03 0.78 17.87
CA LEU A 184 -13.76 0.27 17.35
C LEU A 184 -13.95 -1.02 16.56
N ILE A 185 -13.47 -1.03 15.31
CA ILE A 185 -13.51 -2.20 14.42
C ILE A 185 -12.13 -2.70 13.99
N GLY A 186 -11.06 -1.92 14.20
CA GLY A 186 -9.73 -2.33 13.77
C GLY A 186 -8.59 -1.47 14.31
N ILE A 187 -7.37 -1.99 14.16
CA ILE A 187 -6.12 -1.28 14.43
C ILE A 187 -5.24 -1.39 13.19
N HIS A 188 -4.98 -0.25 12.56
CA HIS A 188 -3.91 -0.11 11.59
C HIS A 188 -2.59 0.04 12.34
N ILE A 189 -1.73 -0.95 12.23
CA ILE A 189 -0.44 -1.00 12.90
C ILE A 189 0.59 -0.24 12.08
N ALA A 190 1.15 0.82 12.67
CA ALA A 190 2.10 1.72 12.06
C ALA A 190 3.41 1.77 12.87
N ALA A 191 4.55 1.95 12.22
CA ALA A 191 5.83 2.22 12.88
C ALA A 191 6.81 2.84 11.89
N GLY A 192 7.96 3.30 12.37
CA GLY A 192 9.01 3.82 11.50
C GLY A 192 8.70 5.19 10.91
N GLY A 193 9.49 5.56 9.92
CA GLY A 193 9.34 6.81 9.18
C GLY A 193 7.98 6.90 8.51
N THR A 194 7.41 8.10 8.56
CA THR A 194 6.11 8.48 7.98
C THR A 194 4.91 7.65 8.44
N GLU A 195 5.05 6.83 9.49
CA GLU A 195 4.08 5.82 9.92
C GLU A 195 3.96 4.60 8.96
N GLU A 196 4.81 4.52 7.94
CA GLU A 196 4.66 3.61 6.80
C GLU A 196 5.65 2.44 6.81
N TRP A 197 6.18 2.08 7.98
CA TRP A 197 7.16 1.00 8.13
C TRP A 197 8.46 1.22 7.35
N VAL A 198 8.91 2.48 7.29
CA VAL A 198 10.22 2.85 6.75
C VAL A 198 11.27 2.88 7.85
N TYR A 199 12.47 2.34 7.60
CA TYR A 199 13.59 2.51 8.54
C TYR A 199 13.93 3.98 8.78
N HIS A 200 14.17 4.35 10.04
CA HIS A 200 14.69 5.67 10.40
C HIS A 200 16.19 5.74 10.08
N TYR A 201 16.57 6.61 9.16
CA TYR A 201 17.96 6.96 8.83
C TYR A 201 17.94 8.21 7.97
N ASP A 202 18.94 9.09 8.04
CA ASP A 202 19.05 10.29 7.20
C ASP A 202 19.55 9.96 5.78
N GLU A 203 20.76 10.41 5.41
CA GLU A 203 21.40 10.05 4.14
C GLU A 203 21.90 8.60 4.14
N TYR A 204 22.51 8.19 5.26
CA TYR A 204 23.14 6.88 5.42
C TYR A 204 22.39 6.01 6.43
N PHE A 205 22.18 4.75 6.07
CA PHE A 205 21.58 3.77 6.97
C PHE A 205 22.63 3.14 7.90
N TYR A 206 22.45 3.31 9.20
CA TYR A 206 23.24 2.62 10.21
C TYR A 206 22.33 2.00 11.27
N ASP A 207 22.66 0.77 11.66
CA ASP A 207 22.18 0.16 12.90
C ASP A 207 23.21 -0.88 13.37
N GLU A 208 24.06 -0.46 14.30
CA GLU A 208 25.09 -1.30 14.92
C GLU A 208 24.57 -2.12 16.11
N ASN A 209 23.26 -2.14 16.34
CA ASN A 209 22.69 -2.93 17.42
C ASN A 209 23.11 -4.42 17.28
N PRO A 210 23.71 -5.06 18.31
CA PRO A 210 24.15 -6.44 18.23
C PRO A 210 23.06 -7.45 17.86
N ALA A 211 21.78 -7.10 18.10
CA ALA A 211 20.64 -7.90 17.67
C ALA A 211 20.57 -8.09 16.16
N ARG A 212 20.98 -7.10 15.35
CA ARG A 212 21.02 -7.20 13.89
C ARG A 212 21.93 -8.33 13.44
N LYS A 213 23.16 -8.41 13.96
CA LYS A 213 24.12 -9.49 13.67
C LYS A 213 23.58 -10.84 14.13
N ARG A 214 23.01 -10.93 15.34
CA ARG A 214 22.44 -12.17 15.88
C ARG A 214 21.30 -12.69 15.01
N LYS A 215 20.34 -11.83 14.64
CA LYS A 215 19.19 -12.20 13.82
C LYS A 215 19.59 -12.54 12.39
N PHE A 216 20.51 -11.80 11.80
CA PHE A 216 21.02 -12.11 10.46
C PHE A 216 21.62 -13.52 10.38
N ARG A 217 22.42 -13.92 11.37
CA ARG A 217 22.97 -15.27 11.45
C ARG A 217 21.89 -16.35 11.61
N GLN A 218 20.83 -16.05 12.35
CA GLN A 218 19.68 -16.95 12.47
C GLN A 218 18.92 -17.06 11.15
N TRP A 219 18.67 -15.94 10.48
CA TRP A 219 18.04 -15.89 9.17
C TRP A 219 18.83 -16.69 8.13
N LEU A 220 20.17 -16.57 8.10
CA LEU A 220 21.02 -17.36 7.20
C LEU A 220 20.89 -18.87 7.47
N LYS A 221 20.82 -19.27 8.74
CA LYS A 221 20.62 -20.69 9.10
C LYS A 221 19.29 -21.21 8.57
N GLU A 222 18.25 -20.39 8.55
CA GLU A 222 16.95 -20.79 8.02
C GLU A 222 16.98 -20.84 6.49
N LYS A 223 17.46 -19.76 5.84
CA LYS A 223 17.55 -19.67 4.38
C LYS A 223 18.38 -20.80 3.76
N TYR A 224 19.55 -21.06 4.33
CA TYR A 224 20.47 -22.10 3.86
C TYR A 224 20.31 -23.43 4.60
N GLN A 225 19.20 -23.63 5.32
CA GLN A 225 18.83 -24.91 5.94
C GLN A 225 19.92 -25.49 6.87
N ARG A 226 20.66 -24.61 7.55
CA ARG A 226 21.81 -24.92 8.41
C ARG A 226 22.95 -25.66 7.69
N ASP A 227 22.97 -25.63 6.37
CA ASP A 227 24.01 -26.23 5.54
C ASP A 227 25.08 -25.21 5.18
N HIS A 228 26.28 -25.40 5.74
CA HIS A 228 27.43 -24.54 5.46
C HIS A 228 27.86 -24.59 3.99
N ASN A 229 27.69 -25.71 3.30
CA ASN A 229 28.10 -25.84 1.90
C ASN A 229 27.19 -25.01 1.00
N LYS A 230 25.88 -24.95 1.28
CA LYS A 230 24.95 -24.07 0.56
C LYS A 230 25.29 -22.59 0.74
N LEU A 231 25.58 -22.16 1.97
CA LEU A 231 26.01 -20.78 2.25
C LEU A 231 27.33 -20.44 1.52
N ARG A 232 28.34 -21.31 1.62
CA ARG A 232 29.64 -21.10 0.98
C ARG A 232 29.53 -21.04 -0.55
N ALA A 233 28.70 -21.90 -1.13
CA ALA A 233 28.44 -21.91 -2.56
C ALA A 233 27.72 -20.62 -3.00
N ALA A 234 26.67 -20.22 -2.29
CA ALA A 234 25.89 -19.02 -2.62
C ALA A 234 26.70 -17.72 -2.49
N TRP A 235 27.59 -17.62 -1.51
CA TRP A 235 28.38 -16.41 -1.27
C TRP A 235 29.77 -16.44 -1.89
N HIS A 236 30.15 -17.54 -2.55
CA HIS A 236 31.51 -17.78 -3.05
C HIS A 236 32.62 -17.56 -2.00
N GLN A 237 32.31 -17.81 -0.72
CA GLN A 237 33.23 -17.64 0.40
C GLN A 237 33.53 -18.99 1.07
N PRO A 238 34.60 -19.71 0.68
CA PRO A 238 34.82 -21.09 1.11
C PRO A 238 35.01 -21.27 2.62
N LYS A 239 35.41 -20.21 3.33
CA LYS A 239 35.66 -20.22 4.78
C LYS A 239 34.50 -19.70 5.62
N ILE A 240 33.42 -19.17 5.01
CA ILE A 240 32.31 -18.58 5.77
C ILE A 240 31.61 -19.63 6.64
N LYS A 241 31.19 -19.20 7.83
CA LYS A 241 30.38 -19.97 8.79
C LYS A 241 29.20 -19.12 9.25
N PHE A 242 28.08 -19.76 9.59
CA PHE A 242 26.94 -19.04 10.15
C PHE A 242 27.30 -18.23 11.40
N GLY A 243 28.22 -18.73 12.23
CA GLY A 243 28.65 -18.04 13.45
C GLY A 243 29.51 -16.79 13.22
N THR A 244 30.15 -16.67 12.06
CA THR A 244 31.07 -15.57 11.74
C THR A 244 30.50 -14.60 10.70
N ALA A 245 29.43 -14.98 9.99
CA ALA A 245 28.77 -14.12 9.02
C ALA A 245 28.32 -12.78 9.62
N LEU A 246 28.46 -11.72 8.84
CA LEU A 246 28.03 -10.35 9.12
C LEU A 246 27.16 -9.87 7.96
N PRO A 247 26.19 -8.97 8.17
CA PRO A 247 25.47 -8.35 7.07
C PRO A 247 26.41 -7.46 6.24
N ALA A 248 26.10 -7.32 4.94
CA ALA A 248 26.73 -6.36 4.04
C ALA A 248 26.60 -4.92 4.54
N ASP A 249 27.54 -4.08 4.12
CA ASP A 249 27.36 -2.65 4.25
C ASP A 249 26.27 -2.22 3.27
N ILE A 250 25.19 -1.68 3.83
CA ILE A 250 24.06 -1.11 3.09
C ILE A 250 23.83 0.34 3.52
N SER A 251 24.87 1.01 4.01
CA SER A 251 24.84 2.41 4.43
C SER A 251 24.42 3.32 3.29
N GLY A 252 24.82 2.99 2.06
CA GLY A 252 24.61 3.76 0.85
C GLY A 252 25.79 4.68 0.47
N GLN A 253 26.92 4.57 1.18
CA GLN A 253 28.16 5.28 0.82
C GLN A 253 28.70 4.85 -0.54
N ASP A 254 28.71 3.54 -0.81
CA ASP A 254 29.25 2.96 -2.04
C ASP A 254 28.19 2.80 -3.15
N ARG A 255 27.22 3.73 -3.25
CA ARG A 255 26.18 3.66 -4.29
C ARG A 255 26.79 3.92 -5.67
N GLU A 256 26.38 3.13 -6.65
CA GLU A 256 26.85 3.21 -8.03
C GLU A 256 25.73 2.87 -9.00
N ASP A 257 25.76 3.42 -10.21
CA ASP A 257 24.80 3.11 -11.28
C ASP A 257 25.07 1.72 -11.90
N GLN A 258 24.97 0.67 -11.08
CA GLN A 258 25.24 -0.71 -11.46
C GLN A 258 24.19 -1.67 -10.91
N TRP A 259 23.89 -2.72 -11.68
CA TRP A 259 23.12 -3.88 -11.19
C TRP A 259 24.03 -4.87 -10.47
N LEU A 260 23.63 -5.32 -9.29
CA LEU A 260 24.22 -6.45 -8.60
C LEU A 260 23.88 -7.75 -9.33
N ASP A 261 24.88 -8.62 -9.46
CA ASP A 261 24.76 -9.93 -10.07
C ASP A 261 24.43 -10.96 -8.98
N PRO A 262 23.25 -11.62 -9.01
CA PRO A 262 22.91 -12.66 -8.04
C PRO A 262 23.93 -13.79 -7.91
N GLN A 263 24.75 -14.05 -8.94
CA GLN A 263 25.82 -15.06 -8.84
C GLN A 263 26.98 -14.57 -7.97
N ASN A 264 27.35 -13.29 -8.05
CA ASN A 264 28.54 -12.76 -7.38
C ASN A 264 28.22 -11.96 -6.09
N ASP A 265 27.04 -11.35 -6.03
CA ASP A 265 26.63 -10.38 -5.01
C ASP A 265 25.51 -10.91 -4.09
N GLN A 266 25.29 -12.23 -4.06
CA GLN A 266 24.23 -12.87 -3.25
C GLN A 266 24.31 -12.48 -1.76
N TYR A 267 25.51 -12.20 -1.26
CA TYR A 267 25.78 -11.68 0.07
C TYR A 267 25.03 -10.36 0.37
N THR A 268 25.10 -9.40 -0.55
CA THR A 268 24.46 -8.09 -0.43
C THR A 268 22.95 -8.21 -0.63
N ILE A 269 22.52 -8.98 -1.64
CA ILE A 269 21.10 -9.27 -1.90
C ILE A 269 20.45 -9.95 -0.68
N ASP A 270 21.13 -10.90 -0.05
CA ASP A 270 20.69 -11.54 1.20
C ASP A 270 20.55 -10.54 2.34
N THR A 271 21.44 -9.55 2.42
CA THR A 271 21.37 -8.52 3.44
C THR A 271 20.14 -7.63 3.25
N TYR A 272 19.83 -7.22 2.02
CA TYR A 272 18.59 -6.48 1.73
C TYR A 272 17.33 -7.32 1.97
N ARG A 273 17.34 -8.61 1.60
CA ARG A 273 16.21 -9.51 1.87
C ARG A 273 15.96 -9.68 3.37
N PHE A 274 17.00 -9.93 4.16
CA PHE A 274 16.91 -9.96 5.62
C PHE A 274 16.36 -8.65 6.20
N HIS A 275 16.82 -7.52 5.66
CA HIS A 275 16.40 -6.18 6.06
C HIS A 275 14.91 -5.93 5.82
N ALA A 276 14.40 -6.30 4.64
CA ALA A 276 12.98 -6.19 4.32
C ALA A 276 12.10 -7.19 5.11
N GLU A 277 12.51 -8.46 5.16
CA GLU A 277 11.78 -9.50 5.90
C GLU A 277 11.68 -9.19 7.40
N THR A 278 12.67 -8.51 7.98
CA THR A 278 12.61 -8.09 9.39
C THR A 278 11.40 -7.18 9.67
N LEU A 279 11.14 -6.19 8.81
CA LEU A 279 9.98 -5.30 8.96
C LEU A 279 8.66 -6.05 8.73
N ALA A 280 8.60 -6.89 7.70
CA ALA A 280 7.42 -7.72 7.45
C ALA A 280 7.11 -8.63 8.66
N ASP A 281 8.14 -9.19 9.30
CA ASP A 281 7.98 -10.00 10.51
C ASP A 281 7.55 -9.18 11.73
N ASP A 282 8.01 -7.94 11.86
CA ASP A 282 7.53 -7.02 12.90
C ASP A 282 6.05 -6.71 12.71
N ILE A 283 5.63 -6.37 11.50
CA ILE A 283 4.22 -6.12 11.17
C ILE A 283 3.37 -7.34 11.51
N ALA A 284 3.76 -8.52 11.04
CA ALA A 284 3.05 -9.77 11.30
C ALA A 284 2.96 -10.07 12.81
N TYR A 285 4.05 -9.85 13.55
CA TYR A 285 4.07 -10.01 15.01
C TYR A 285 3.06 -9.10 15.71
N PHE A 286 3.03 -7.81 15.40
CA PHE A 286 2.10 -6.88 16.04
C PHE A 286 0.65 -7.10 15.60
N CYS A 287 0.42 -7.53 14.36
CA CYS A 287 -0.90 -7.97 13.91
C CYS A 287 -1.39 -9.17 14.74
N ALA A 288 -0.55 -10.17 14.98
CA ALA A 288 -0.88 -11.31 15.84
C ALA A 288 -1.18 -10.87 17.28
N VAL A 289 -0.43 -9.90 17.83
CA VAL A 289 -0.70 -9.31 19.15
C VAL A 289 -2.08 -8.67 19.21
N VAL A 290 -2.48 -7.89 18.20
CA VAL A 290 -3.84 -7.30 18.12
C VAL A 290 -4.89 -8.40 18.06
N LYS A 291 -4.70 -9.40 17.18
CA LYS A 291 -5.64 -10.52 17.04
C LYS A 291 -5.79 -11.30 18.33
N GLN A 292 -4.72 -11.58 19.06
CA GLN A 292 -4.79 -12.25 20.35
C GLN A 292 -5.50 -11.38 21.41
N ALA A 293 -5.07 -10.13 21.57
CA ALA A 293 -5.61 -9.24 22.60
C ALA A 293 -7.08 -8.85 22.38
N SER A 294 -7.56 -8.88 21.13
CA SER A 294 -8.95 -8.58 20.78
C SER A 294 -9.83 -9.82 20.61
N ASN A 295 -9.34 -11.03 20.90
CA ASN A 295 -10.03 -12.29 20.58
C ASN A 295 -10.46 -12.36 19.10
N ARG A 296 -9.59 -11.86 18.21
CA ARG A 296 -9.75 -11.76 16.75
C ARG A 296 -10.92 -10.89 16.28
N LYS A 297 -11.50 -10.06 17.15
CA LYS A 297 -12.64 -9.20 16.81
C LYS A 297 -12.25 -7.95 16.03
N LEU A 298 -11.04 -7.45 16.24
CA LEU A 298 -10.52 -6.28 15.53
C LEU A 298 -9.83 -6.68 14.24
N LEU A 299 -10.07 -5.90 13.19
CA LEU A 299 -9.25 -5.92 11.99
C LEU A 299 -7.83 -5.44 12.28
N THR A 300 -6.89 -5.92 11.48
CA THR A 300 -5.51 -5.50 11.45
C THR A 300 -5.12 -5.11 10.04
N GLY A 301 -4.40 -4.00 9.93
CA GLY A 301 -3.79 -3.61 8.66
C GLY A 301 -2.50 -2.87 8.86
N ALA A 302 -1.77 -2.67 7.77
CA ALA A 302 -0.49 -1.96 7.78
C ALA A 302 -0.22 -1.29 6.43
N PHE A 303 0.60 -0.25 6.45
CA PHE A 303 1.31 0.24 5.28
C PHE A 303 2.51 -0.66 5.00
N TYR A 304 2.58 -1.24 3.80
CA TYR A 304 3.76 -2.01 3.40
C TYR A 304 3.78 -2.33 1.90
N GLY A 305 4.96 -2.72 1.41
CA GLY A 305 5.05 -3.42 0.12
C GLY A 305 5.13 -2.52 -1.10
N TYR A 306 5.61 -1.28 -0.97
CA TYR A 306 5.58 -0.24 -2.01
C TYR A 306 6.56 -0.48 -3.18
N HIS A 307 6.78 -1.73 -3.58
CA HIS A 307 7.74 -2.13 -4.61
C HIS A 307 7.50 -1.47 -5.97
N TYR A 308 6.29 -0.97 -6.24
CA TYR A 308 5.97 -0.27 -7.48
C TYR A 308 6.34 1.22 -7.49
N PHE A 309 6.80 1.76 -6.34
CA PHE A 309 7.15 3.16 -6.17
C PHE A 309 8.48 3.37 -5.42
N ILE A 310 8.68 2.69 -4.29
CA ILE A 310 9.92 2.74 -3.51
C ILE A 310 10.95 1.76 -4.10
N GLY A 311 11.81 2.28 -4.97
CA GLY A 311 12.97 1.55 -5.51
C GLY A 311 14.18 1.49 -4.58
N GLU A 312 14.14 2.20 -3.44
CA GLU A 312 15.24 2.22 -2.46
C GLU A 312 15.18 1.01 -1.53
N PRO A 313 16.09 0.03 -1.63
CA PRO A 313 16.01 -1.21 -0.86
C PRO A 313 16.24 -0.99 0.64
N ARG A 314 16.95 0.07 1.05
CA ARG A 314 17.18 0.41 2.47
C ARG A 314 15.89 0.81 3.20
N LYS A 315 14.83 1.20 2.47
CA LYS A 315 13.51 1.48 3.07
C LYS A 315 12.80 0.21 3.52
N GLY A 316 13.12 -0.96 2.94
CA GLY A 316 12.72 -2.27 3.45
C GLY A 316 11.34 -2.78 3.01
N HIS A 317 10.80 -2.33 1.87
CA HIS A 317 9.46 -2.70 1.38
C HIS A 317 9.39 -3.92 0.46
N GLY A 318 10.51 -4.62 0.20
CA GLY A 318 10.59 -5.75 -0.75
C GLY A 318 10.26 -7.13 -0.15
N ALA A 319 9.20 -7.25 0.66
CA ALA A 319 8.76 -8.55 1.23
C ALA A 319 7.23 -8.65 1.42
N LEU A 320 6.46 -7.98 0.57
CA LEU A 320 5.00 -7.97 0.57
C LEU A 320 4.42 -9.38 0.51
N SER A 321 4.97 -10.27 -0.32
CA SER A 321 4.44 -11.64 -0.45
C SER A 321 4.41 -12.39 0.88
N ARG A 322 5.33 -12.09 1.79
CA ARG A 322 5.37 -12.64 3.14
C ARG A 322 4.17 -12.21 3.97
N LEU A 323 3.80 -10.93 3.92
CA LEU A 323 2.61 -10.40 4.60
C LEU A 323 1.30 -10.87 3.97
N LEU A 324 1.26 -11.06 2.66
CA LEU A 324 0.06 -11.60 1.99
C LEU A 324 -0.33 -12.98 2.52
N ARG A 325 0.65 -13.79 2.92
CA ARG A 325 0.44 -15.10 3.57
C ARG A 325 0.18 -15.02 5.08
N CYS A 326 0.25 -13.84 5.69
CA CYS A 326 0.00 -13.69 7.12
C CYS A 326 -1.49 -13.85 7.43
N PRO A 327 -1.91 -14.81 8.28
CA PRO A 327 -3.32 -15.01 8.62
C PRO A 327 -3.88 -13.95 9.57
N ASP A 328 -3.00 -13.18 10.21
CA ASP A 328 -3.36 -12.17 11.19
C ASP A 328 -3.40 -10.76 10.64
N LEU A 329 -3.24 -10.59 9.32
CA LEU A 329 -3.23 -9.31 8.60
C LEU A 329 -4.42 -9.31 7.63
N ASP A 330 -5.41 -8.42 7.81
CA ASP A 330 -6.65 -8.45 7.01
C ASP A 330 -6.61 -7.52 5.79
N TYR A 331 -5.89 -6.41 5.88
CA TYR A 331 -5.80 -5.42 4.81
C TYR A 331 -4.43 -4.75 4.74
N ILE A 332 -4.10 -4.22 3.56
CA ILE A 332 -2.87 -3.46 3.31
C ILE A 332 -3.24 -2.12 2.69
N SER A 333 -2.38 -1.12 2.94
CA SER A 333 -2.53 0.22 2.43
C SER A 333 -1.25 0.77 1.84
N SER A 334 -1.40 1.71 0.91
CA SER A 334 -0.40 2.69 0.52
C SER A 334 -1.10 3.94 0.02
N PRO A 335 -0.39 5.08 -0.07
CA PRO A 335 -0.78 6.17 -0.94
C PRO A 335 -0.86 5.71 -2.40
N ASN A 336 -1.54 6.49 -3.25
CA ASN A 336 -1.34 6.39 -4.70
C ASN A 336 -0.01 7.03 -5.09
N ASP A 337 0.54 6.66 -6.26
CA ASP A 337 1.73 7.28 -6.86
C ASP A 337 1.71 8.83 -6.72
N TYR A 338 2.87 9.39 -6.37
CA TYR A 338 3.01 10.82 -6.07
C TYR A 338 3.22 11.74 -7.29
N ASN A 339 3.29 11.22 -8.52
CA ASN A 339 3.25 12.01 -9.75
C ASN A 339 1.83 12.54 -10.03
N ARG A 340 1.33 13.39 -9.13
CA ARG A 340 -0.07 13.76 -9.03
C ARG A 340 -0.48 14.96 -9.88
N VAL A 341 -0.23 14.84 -11.18
CA VAL A 341 -0.60 15.85 -12.17
C VAL A 341 -1.79 15.39 -13.02
N ALA A 342 -2.46 16.35 -13.66
CA ALA A 342 -3.55 16.06 -14.58
C ALA A 342 -3.03 15.25 -15.78
N GLY A 343 -3.79 14.22 -16.17
CA GLY A 343 -3.45 13.35 -17.31
C GLY A 343 -2.48 12.22 -17.00
N GLU A 344 -1.98 12.10 -15.77
CA GLU A 344 -1.22 10.92 -15.34
C GLU A 344 -2.08 9.97 -14.49
N ASP A 345 -1.81 8.67 -14.64
CA ASP A 345 -2.38 7.65 -13.77
C ASP A 345 -1.70 7.68 -12.40
N TRP A 346 -2.49 7.42 -11.35
CA TRP A 346 -2.02 7.33 -9.96
C TRP A 346 -2.28 5.91 -9.45
N PRO A 347 -1.51 4.91 -9.89
CA PRO A 347 -1.70 3.54 -9.44
C PRO A 347 -1.39 3.38 -7.95
N ALA A 348 -1.94 2.31 -7.36
CA ALA A 348 -1.47 1.81 -6.07
C ALA A 348 0.04 1.51 -6.17
N MET A 349 0.77 1.70 -5.08
CA MET A 349 2.22 1.45 -5.05
C MET A 349 2.58 -0.04 -4.97
N VAL A 350 1.60 -0.93 -5.19
CA VAL A 350 1.73 -2.38 -5.04
C VAL A 350 1.01 -3.12 -6.18
N ALA A 351 1.44 -4.36 -6.44
CA ALA A 351 0.71 -5.36 -7.21
C ALA A 351 -0.62 -5.75 -6.55
N ILE A 352 -1.66 -4.97 -6.82
CA ILE A 352 -2.96 -5.08 -6.15
C ILE A 352 -3.68 -6.40 -6.44
N GLN A 353 -3.51 -6.99 -7.63
CA GLN A 353 -4.13 -8.28 -7.93
C GLN A 353 -3.55 -9.40 -7.08
N SER A 354 -2.26 -9.32 -6.70
CA SER A 354 -1.69 -10.21 -5.68
C SER A 354 -2.32 -9.97 -4.30
N VAL A 355 -2.52 -8.72 -3.90
CA VAL A 355 -3.21 -8.41 -2.63
C VAL A 355 -4.60 -9.06 -2.58
N GLN A 356 -5.38 -8.90 -3.64
CA GLN A 356 -6.72 -9.46 -3.75
C GLN A 356 -6.73 -10.99 -3.80
N MET A 357 -5.80 -11.60 -4.54
CA MET A 357 -5.67 -13.07 -4.67
C MET A 357 -5.42 -13.75 -3.31
N HIS A 358 -4.74 -13.06 -2.39
CA HIS A 358 -4.49 -13.54 -1.02
C HIS A 358 -5.61 -13.16 -0.03
N GLY A 359 -6.76 -12.70 -0.53
CA GLY A 359 -7.92 -12.39 0.30
C GLY A 359 -7.76 -11.14 1.17
N LYS A 360 -6.79 -10.26 0.86
CA LYS A 360 -6.51 -9.05 1.64
C LYS A 360 -7.24 -7.86 1.04
N LEU A 361 -7.95 -7.09 1.87
CA LEU A 361 -8.54 -5.84 1.42
C LEU A 361 -7.44 -4.83 1.11
N TRP A 362 -7.57 -4.11 -0.01
CA TRP A 362 -6.74 -2.96 -0.29
C TRP A 362 -7.46 -1.68 0.13
N LEU A 363 -6.81 -0.87 0.96
CA LEU A 363 -7.28 0.46 1.34
C LEU A 363 -6.26 1.50 0.89
N CYS A 364 -6.59 2.21 -0.18
CA CYS A 364 -5.76 3.28 -0.69
C CYS A 364 -5.81 4.53 0.22
N GLU A 365 -4.66 5.11 0.51
CA GLU A 365 -4.59 6.44 1.09
C GLU A 365 -4.76 7.51 0.00
N ASN A 366 -5.89 8.20 0.01
CA ASN A 366 -6.22 9.26 -0.92
C ASN A 366 -5.93 10.63 -0.28
N ASP A 367 -4.65 10.95 -0.07
CA ASP A 367 -4.15 12.28 0.35
C ASP A 367 -4.11 13.25 -0.84
N THR A 368 -5.25 13.39 -1.52
CA THR A 368 -5.39 14.27 -2.69
C THR A 368 -5.49 15.71 -2.24
N ARG A 369 -4.50 16.53 -2.61
CA ARG A 369 -4.54 17.96 -2.35
C ARG A 369 -5.53 18.63 -3.31
N THR A 370 -6.21 19.66 -2.83
CA THR A 370 -7.27 20.40 -3.54
C THR A 370 -6.92 21.89 -3.56
N SER A 371 -7.67 22.68 -4.33
CA SER A 371 -7.49 24.14 -4.39
C SER A 371 -7.76 24.87 -3.09
N ILE A 372 -8.34 24.18 -2.11
CA ILE A 372 -8.60 24.68 -0.75
C ILE A 372 -7.74 23.99 0.31
N THR A 373 -6.74 23.20 -0.11
CA THR A 373 -5.79 22.57 0.81
C THR A 373 -5.13 23.63 1.70
N THR A 374 -5.36 23.50 3.00
CA THR A 374 -4.70 24.28 4.04
C THR A 374 -3.25 23.79 4.21
N LEU A 375 -2.36 24.65 4.70
CA LEU A 375 -0.96 24.30 4.98
C LEU A 375 -0.76 24.03 6.48
N LEU A 376 0.23 23.19 6.81
CA LEU A 376 0.53 22.81 8.20
C LEU A 376 0.82 24.03 9.07
N LYS A 377 1.64 24.97 8.59
CA LYS A 377 1.96 26.22 9.32
C LYS A 377 0.73 27.06 9.68
N ASN A 378 -0.37 26.94 8.93
CA ASN A 378 -1.60 27.68 9.18
C ASN A 378 -2.51 26.94 10.19
N GLN A 379 -2.51 25.61 10.17
CA GLN A 379 -3.39 24.79 11.01
C GLN A 379 -2.75 24.42 12.36
N ALA A 380 -1.45 24.15 12.38
CA ALA A 380 -0.72 23.74 13.57
C ALA A 380 0.73 24.29 13.57
N PRO A 381 0.90 25.62 13.72
CA PRO A 381 2.22 26.26 13.70
C PRO A 381 3.18 25.72 14.76
N HIS A 382 2.66 25.18 15.87
CA HIS A 382 3.45 24.65 16.98
C HIS A 382 4.17 23.31 16.69
N ILE A 383 3.75 22.59 15.64
CA ILE A 383 4.42 21.36 15.17
C ILE A 383 5.04 21.52 13.78
N ASN A 384 4.87 22.67 13.15
CA ASN A 384 5.45 22.94 11.84
C ASN A 384 6.97 23.14 11.98
N PRO A 385 7.80 22.36 11.27
CA PRO A 385 9.25 22.53 11.33
C PRO A 385 9.71 23.85 10.68
N PRO A 386 10.91 24.33 11.02
CA PRO A 386 11.51 25.47 10.31
C PRO A 386 11.73 25.14 8.82
N GLY A 387 11.76 26.17 7.98
CA GLY A 387 11.92 26.03 6.52
C GLY A 387 10.59 25.85 5.79
N ASN A 388 10.65 25.25 4.59
CA ASN A 388 9.51 25.15 3.67
C ASN A 388 9.11 23.71 3.31
N TYR A 389 9.55 22.72 4.10
CA TYR A 389 9.34 21.30 3.80
C TYR A 389 7.86 20.95 3.58
N TYR A 390 6.96 21.54 4.38
CA TYR A 390 5.50 21.35 4.30
C TYR A 390 4.75 22.50 3.59
N ASP A 391 5.47 23.38 2.90
CA ASP A 391 4.92 24.59 2.24
C ASP A 391 5.06 24.58 0.71
N ALA A 392 5.81 23.62 0.15
CA ALA A 392 6.23 23.59 -1.25
C ALA A 392 5.97 22.24 -1.92
N GLY A 393 6.11 22.21 -3.25
CA GLY A 393 6.01 20.98 -4.04
C GLY A 393 4.67 20.27 -3.86
N VAL A 394 4.75 18.98 -3.48
CA VAL A 394 3.60 18.07 -3.32
C VAL A 394 2.56 18.52 -2.29
N TRP A 395 2.91 19.47 -1.42
CA TRP A 395 2.01 20.03 -0.41
C TRP A 395 1.02 21.05 -0.95
N LYS A 396 1.25 21.57 -2.15
CA LYS A 396 0.31 22.49 -2.82
C LYS A 396 -0.70 21.70 -3.62
N GLY A 397 -1.98 22.02 -3.43
CA GLY A 397 -3.04 21.54 -4.30
C GLY A 397 -3.07 22.26 -5.65
N PRO A 398 -3.89 21.77 -6.60
CA PRO A 398 -4.09 22.44 -7.87
C PRO A 398 -4.74 23.83 -7.66
N SER A 399 -4.57 24.74 -8.61
CA SER A 399 -5.11 26.11 -8.49
C SER A 399 -6.63 26.21 -8.71
N SER A 400 -7.29 25.17 -9.22
CA SER A 400 -8.70 25.18 -9.61
C SER A 400 -9.51 24.10 -8.88
N MET A 401 -10.76 24.47 -8.52
CA MET A 401 -11.73 23.54 -7.95
C MET A 401 -12.13 22.46 -8.95
N ASP A 402 -12.16 22.76 -10.26
CA ASP A 402 -12.51 21.77 -11.30
C ASP A 402 -11.46 20.64 -11.37
N VAL A 403 -10.18 21.00 -11.23
CA VAL A 403 -9.07 20.04 -11.17
C VAL A 403 -9.15 19.22 -9.87
N SER A 404 -9.50 19.87 -8.76
CA SER A 404 -9.67 19.19 -7.46
C SER A 404 -10.77 18.15 -7.52
N GLU A 405 -11.93 18.54 -8.06
CA GLU A 405 -13.09 17.65 -8.22
C GLU A 405 -12.76 16.49 -9.16
N SER A 406 -12.08 16.76 -10.29
CA SER A 406 -11.72 15.71 -11.25
C SER A 406 -10.75 14.68 -10.66
N PHE A 407 -9.83 15.09 -9.79
CA PHE A 407 -8.95 14.16 -9.05
C PHE A 407 -9.71 13.27 -8.08
N LEU A 408 -10.69 13.81 -7.33
CA LEU A 408 -11.50 12.98 -6.43
C LEU A 408 -12.36 11.98 -7.21
N TRP A 409 -12.99 12.39 -8.31
CA TRP A 409 -13.70 11.48 -9.21
C TRP A 409 -12.78 10.40 -9.78
N LYS A 410 -11.53 10.75 -10.14
CA LYS A 410 -10.55 9.79 -10.67
C LYS A 410 -10.24 8.71 -9.63
N ASN A 411 -9.97 9.09 -8.39
CA ASN A 411 -9.71 8.15 -7.30
C ASN A 411 -10.91 7.25 -7.01
N LEU A 412 -12.12 7.82 -6.97
CA LEU A 412 -13.35 7.06 -6.77
C LEU A 412 -13.57 6.05 -7.90
N GLY A 413 -13.42 6.47 -9.15
CA GLY A 413 -13.56 5.61 -10.32
C GLY A 413 -12.58 4.45 -10.33
N ARG A 414 -11.34 4.68 -9.86
CA ARG A 414 -10.35 3.62 -9.70
C ARG A 414 -10.76 2.61 -8.62
N MET A 415 -11.17 3.09 -7.43
CA MET A 415 -11.66 2.23 -6.33
C MET A 415 -12.83 1.34 -6.78
N LEU A 416 -13.81 1.92 -7.48
CA LEU A 416 -14.99 1.20 -7.97
C LEU A 416 -14.65 0.17 -9.06
N SER A 417 -13.85 0.55 -10.06
CA SER A 417 -13.50 -0.34 -11.18
C SER A 417 -12.60 -1.51 -10.77
N GLN A 418 -11.70 -1.29 -9.81
CA GLN A 418 -10.77 -2.30 -9.32
C GLN A 418 -11.30 -3.11 -8.13
N GLY A 419 -12.43 -2.70 -7.53
CA GLY A 419 -13.06 -3.42 -6.42
C GLY A 419 -12.25 -3.35 -5.12
N TYR A 420 -11.80 -2.15 -4.75
CA TYR A 420 -11.09 -1.92 -3.49
C TYR A 420 -11.58 -0.65 -2.78
N GLY A 421 -11.11 -0.43 -1.55
CA GLY A 421 -11.46 0.73 -0.73
C GLY A 421 -10.34 1.74 -0.56
N GLY A 422 -10.57 2.70 0.32
CA GLY A 422 -9.57 3.69 0.68
C GLY A 422 -10.10 4.71 1.66
N TRP A 423 -9.19 5.51 2.22
CA TRP A 423 -9.55 6.65 3.04
C TRP A 423 -9.24 7.95 2.33
N TRP A 424 -10.20 8.88 2.37
CA TRP A 424 -10.00 10.27 2.01
C TRP A 424 -9.17 10.93 3.10
N PHE A 425 -7.92 11.26 2.80
CA PHE A 425 -6.99 11.79 3.78
C PHE A 425 -6.95 13.31 3.75
N ASP A 426 -7.70 13.90 4.67
CA ASP A 426 -7.74 15.32 4.93
C ASP A 426 -6.65 15.68 5.95
N MET A 427 -5.41 15.79 5.49
CA MET A 427 -4.26 15.71 6.38
C MET A 427 -4.29 16.74 7.51
N TRP A 428 -4.61 18.01 7.20
CA TRP A 428 -4.64 19.11 8.18
C TRP A 428 -6.05 19.64 8.50
N GLY A 429 -7.09 19.00 7.97
CA GLY A 429 -8.48 19.44 8.13
C GLY A 429 -8.89 20.49 7.08
N GLY A 430 -10.05 20.26 6.47
CA GLY A 430 -10.73 21.18 5.56
C GLY A 430 -10.37 21.04 4.09
N TRP A 431 -9.53 20.07 3.70
CA TRP A 431 -9.14 19.88 2.29
C TRP A 431 -10.31 19.52 1.38
N PHE A 432 -11.40 19.01 1.95
CA PHE A 432 -12.60 18.58 1.22
C PHE A 432 -13.86 19.33 1.62
N SER A 433 -13.75 20.40 2.42
CA SER A 433 -14.89 21.16 2.97
C SER A 433 -15.47 22.12 1.92
N ASP A 434 -15.99 21.54 0.84
CA ASP A 434 -16.71 22.22 -0.24
C ASP A 434 -17.82 21.28 -0.75
N PRO A 435 -19.05 21.77 -0.98
CA PRO A 435 -20.16 20.94 -1.44
C PRO A 435 -19.88 20.13 -2.72
N ARG A 436 -19.06 20.66 -3.65
CA ARG A 436 -18.67 19.95 -4.89
C ARG A 436 -17.84 18.72 -4.57
N LEU A 437 -16.88 18.85 -3.67
CA LEU A 437 -15.99 17.75 -3.27
C LEU A 437 -16.74 16.71 -2.41
N LEU A 438 -17.58 17.17 -1.47
CA LEU A 438 -18.42 16.29 -0.64
C LEU A 438 -19.45 15.51 -1.47
N THR A 439 -19.88 16.04 -2.62
CA THR A 439 -20.75 15.32 -3.56
C THR A 439 -20.08 14.08 -4.13
N VAL A 440 -18.76 14.10 -4.35
CA VAL A 440 -18.00 12.91 -4.78
C VAL A 440 -18.09 11.81 -3.73
N PHE A 441 -17.94 12.16 -2.45
CA PHE A 441 -17.99 11.21 -1.35
C PHE A 441 -19.39 10.59 -1.18
N ARG A 442 -20.43 11.43 -1.25
CA ARG A 442 -21.83 10.97 -1.22
C ARG A 442 -22.12 10.03 -2.38
N SER A 443 -21.63 10.37 -3.56
CA SER A 443 -21.81 9.55 -4.76
C SER A 443 -21.09 8.21 -4.63
N GLY A 444 -19.90 8.16 -4.03
CA GLY A 444 -19.22 6.90 -3.76
C GLY A 444 -20.04 5.94 -2.87
N GLN A 445 -20.63 6.45 -1.79
CA GLN A 445 -21.53 5.68 -0.91
C GLN A 445 -22.79 5.19 -1.65
N HIS A 446 -23.41 6.09 -2.42
CA HIS A 446 -24.57 5.74 -3.25
C HIS A 446 -24.22 4.68 -4.30
N PHE A 447 -23.08 4.84 -4.98
CA PHE A 447 -22.69 3.95 -6.06
C PHE A 447 -22.40 2.54 -5.55
N PHE A 448 -21.71 2.43 -4.42
CA PHE A 448 -21.44 1.13 -3.79
C PHE A 448 -22.73 0.41 -3.37
N SER A 449 -23.75 1.16 -2.89
CA SER A 449 -24.99 0.56 -2.38
C SER A 449 -25.98 0.17 -3.49
N VAL A 450 -26.05 0.93 -4.59
CA VAL A 450 -27.08 0.75 -5.62
C VAL A 450 -26.57 -0.04 -6.83
N TYR A 451 -25.30 0.08 -7.20
CA TYR A 451 -24.77 -0.61 -8.38
C TYR A 451 -24.14 -1.95 -7.98
N PRO A 452 -24.55 -3.06 -8.64
CA PRO A 452 -23.95 -4.36 -8.38
C PRO A 452 -22.46 -4.34 -8.66
N SER A 453 -21.70 -4.95 -7.75
CA SER A 453 -20.25 -5.01 -7.85
C SER A 453 -19.73 -6.23 -8.62
N HIS A 454 -20.60 -7.12 -9.13
CA HIS A 454 -20.18 -8.36 -9.81
C HIS A 454 -19.11 -8.11 -10.89
N PRO A 455 -18.08 -8.97 -10.98
CA PRO A 455 -17.10 -8.87 -12.06
C PRO A 455 -17.80 -9.08 -13.41
N GLU A 456 -17.48 -8.21 -14.37
CA GLU A 456 -18.02 -8.30 -15.73
C GLU A 456 -16.95 -8.86 -16.66
N THR A 457 -17.12 -10.10 -17.08
CA THR A 457 -16.08 -10.87 -17.80
C THR A 457 -15.68 -10.21 -19.12
N LYS A 458 -16.64 -9.57 -19.80
CA LYS A 458 -16.39 -8.86 -21.06
C LYS A 458 -15.52 -7.61 -20.89
N MET A 459 -15.39 -7.10 -19.66
CA MET A 459 -14.61 -5.90 -19.31
C MET A 459 -13.31 -6.20 -18.57
N LEU A 460 -12.94 -7.48 -18.44
CA LEU A 460 -11.71 -7.86 -17.73
C LEU A 460 -10.45 -7.45 -18.52
N PRO A 461 -9.34 -7.15 -17.83
CA PRO A 461 -8.09 -6.84 -18.50
C PRO A 461 -7.52 -7.99 -19.32
N GLU A 462 -6.99 -7.65 -20.50
CA GLU A 462 -6.33 -8.60 -21.42
C GLU A 462 -4.79 -8.50 -21.36
N VAL A 463 -4.26 -7.67 -20.45
CA VAL A 463 -2.83 -7.51 -20.20
C VAL A 463 -2.54 -7.82 -18.73
N ALA A 464 -1.62 -8.76 -18.49
CA ALA A 464 -1.05 -8.99 -17.16
C ALA A 464 0.37 -8.43 -17.11
N VAL A 465 0.70 -7.72 -16.04
CA VAL A 465 2.05 -7.27 -15.73
C VAL A 465 2.49 -8.00 -14.46
N VAL A 466 3.67 -8.61 -14.50
CA VAL A 466 4.27 -9.32 -13.38
C VAL A 466 5.54 -8.59 -12.99
N VAL A 467 5.66 -8.21 -11.72
CA VAL A 467 6.82 -7.49 -11.17
C VAL A 467 7.48 -8.31 -10.06
N ASP A 468 8.78 -8.14 -9.90
CA ASP A 468 9.52 -8.67 -8.75
C ASP A 468 9.61 -7.61 -7.65
N GLU A 469 9.11 -7.94 -6.46
CA GLU A 469 9.25 -7.06 -5.28
C GLU A 469 10.70 -6.91 -4.82
N GLU A 470 11.57 -7.83 -5.24
CA GLU A 470 13.00 -7.84 -4.93
C GLU A 470 13.87 -7.18 -6.00
N LEU A 471 13.30 -6.62 -7.07
CA LEU A 471 14.08 -5.96 -8.13
C LEU A 471 15.02 -4.88 -7.56
N CYS A 472 14.56 -4.14 -6.55
CA CYS A 472 15.36 -3.10 -5.89
C CYS A 472 16.57 -3.66 -5.13
N PHE A 473 16.57 -4.93 -4.72
CA PHE A 473 17.71 -5.53 -4.02
C PHE A 473 18.92 -5.72 -4.93
N ARG A 474 18.70 -5.69 -6.24
CA ARG A 474 19.75 -5.76 -7.26
C ARG A 474 20.25 -4.39 -7.69
N ASP A 475 19.65 -3.30 -7.20
CA ASP A 475 19.92 -1.96 -7.67
C ASP A 475 20.93 -1.24 -6.75
N LYS A 476 22.22 -1.27 -7.12
CA LYS A 476 23.29 -0.59 -6.35
C LYS A 476 23.17 0.93 -6.40
N SER A 477 22.38 1.47 -7.33
CA SER A 477 22.09 2.91 -7.43
C SER A 477 21.03 3.37 -6.43
N LEU A 478 20.46 2.41 -5.68
CA LEU A 478 19.47 2.63 -4.64
C LEU A 478 18.14 3.17 -5.17
N GLY A 479 17.71 2.65 -6.31
CA GLY A 479 16.37 2.85 -6.87
C GLY A 479 16.32 3.52 -8.23
N LYS A 480 17.42 4.13 -8.69
CA LYS A 480 17.44 4.81 -9.99
C LYS A 480 17.28 3.83 -11.15
N LEU A 481 17.99 2.70 -11.15
CA LEU A 481 17.92 1.71 -12.24
C LEU A 481 16.59 0.93 -12.24
N SER A 482 16.14 0.50 -11.06
CA SER A 482 14.84 -0.17 -10.90
C SER A 482 13.68 0.74 -11.27
N ASN A 483 13.73 2.03 -10.92
CA ASN A 483 12.71 2.99 -11.34
C ASN A 483 12.69 3.24 -12.86
N ALA A 484 13.82 3.12 -13.57
CA ALA A 484 13.81 3.18 -15.04
C ALA A 484 12.90 2.09 -15.65
N ILE A 485 12.86 0.89 -15.07
CA ILE A 485 11.97 -0.19 -15.48
C ILE A 485 10.54 0.05 -14.97
N LEU A 486 10.37 0.37 -13.68
CA LEU A 486 9.04 0.53 -13.07
C LEU A 486 8.32 1.80 -13.54
N SER A 487 9.02 2.74 -14.18
CA SER A 487 8.42 3.96 -14.78
C SER A 487 7.42 3.66 -15.89
N ASN A 488 7.43 2.43 -16.46
CA ASN A 488 6.43 1.99 -17.43
C ASN A 488 4.99 2.07 -16.91
N ARG A 489 4.78 2.16 -15.59
CA ARG A 489 3.48 2.43 -14.96
C ARG A 489 2.74 3.63 -15.56
N TYR A 490 3.47 4.68 -15.92
CA TYR A 490 2.87 5.88 -16.52
C TYR A 490 2.39 5.61 -17.95
N ALA A 491 3.15 4.84 -18.74
CA ALA A 491 2.75 4.47 -20.09
C ALA A 491 1.57 3.49 -20.08
N LEU A 492 1.60 2.50 -19.19
CA LEU A 492 0.54 1.51 -18.99
C LEU A 492 -0.82 2.17 -18.71
N GLY A 493 -0.86 3.18 -17.84
CA GLY A 493 -2.09 3.92 -17.49
C GLY A 493 -2.69 4.77 -18.63
N LYS A 494 -1.99 4.91 -19.76
CA LYS A 494 -2.40 5.75 -20.91
C LYS A 494 -2.56 4.96 -22.21
N THR A 495 -2.63 3.63 -22.14
CA THR A 495 -2.78 2.78 -23.34
C THR A 495 -4.21 2.71 -23.88
N GLY A 496 -5.20 3.16 -23.12
CA GLY A 496 -6.62 2.98 -23.46
C GLY A 496 -7.12 1.55 -23.28
N ALA A 497 -6.33 0.69 -22.63
CA ALA A 497 -6.69 -0.66 -22.21
C ALA A 497 -6.27 -0.86 -20.74
N PRO A 498 -7.08 -1.54 -19.92
CA PRO A 498 -6.69 -1.85 -18.54
C PRO A 498 -5.62 -2.94 -18.49
N TYR A 499 -4.92 -3.02 -17.35
CA TYR A 499 -3.97 -4.09 -17.05
C TYR A 499 -4.14 -4.55 -15.60
N ASP A 500 -3.79 -5.81 -15.34
CA ASP A 500 -3.63 -6.37 -14.00
C ASP A 500 -2.14 -6.37 -13.61
N LEU A 501 -1.82 -6.16 -12.33
CA LEU A 501 -0.46 -6.14 -11.79
C LEU A 501 -0.29 -7.20 -10.68
N PHE A 502 0.59 -8.16 -10.90
CA PHE A 502 0.89 -9.29 -10.01
C PHE A 502 2.33 -9.27 -9.51
N LEU A 503 2.54 -9.85 -8.32
CA LEU A 503 3.86 -10.24 -7.85
C LEU A 503 4.34 -11.50 -8.57
N GLN A 504 5.64 -11.56 -8.85
CA GLN A 504 6.33 -12.74 -9.37
C GLN A 504 6.09 -14.00 -8.51
N THR A 505 5.97 -13.82 -7.19
CA THR A 505 5.76 -14.94 -6.25
C THR A 505 4.42 -15.66 -6.50
N ASP A 506 3.42 -14.99 -7.09
CA ASP A 506 2.10 -15.52 -7.40
C ASP A 506 1.96 -15.99 -8.85
N ILE A 507 3.04 -15.98 -9.63
CA ILE A 507 2.98 -16.24 -11.08
C ILE A 507 2.31 -17.57 -11.47
N SER A 508 2.44 -18.59 -10.60
CA SER A 508 1.82 -19.91 -10.81
C SER A 508 0.31 -19.94 -10.57
N SER A 509 -0.24 -18.90 -9.96
CA SER A 509 -1.66 -18.76 -9.64
C SER A 509 -2.40 -17.85 -10.62
N ILE A 510 -1.69 -17.27 -11.61
CA ILE A 510 -2.28 -16.40 -12.62
C ILE A 510 -3.07 -17.23 -13.63
N ASP A 511 -4.37 -16.96 -13.76
CA ASP A 511 -5.19 -17.52 -14.83
C ASP A 511 -4.85 -16.85 -16.17
N LEU A 512 -4.20 -17.61 -17.05
CA LEU A 512 -3.77 -17.15 -18.36
C LEU A 512 -4.89 -17.05 -19.40
N SER A 513 -6.08 -17.61 -19.12
CA SER A 513 -7.15 -17.76 -20.12
C SER A 513 -7.54 -16.43 -20.78
N ARG A 514 -7.67 -15.37 -19.99
CA ARG A 514 -8.13 -14.04 -20.42
C ARG A 514 -7.07 -13.13 -21.01
N TYR A 515 -5.80 -13.37 -20.70
CA TYR A 515 -4.73 -12.46 -21.15
C TYR A 515 -4.38 -12.72 -22.61
N LYS A 516 -3.90 -11.69 -23.29
CA LYS A 516 -3.28 -11.74 -24.63
C LYS A 516 -1.81 -11.33 -24.56
N ILE A 517 -1.47 -10.46 -23.60
CA ILE A 517 -0.09 -10.07 -23.29
C ILE A 517 0.22 -10.40 -21.83
N ILE A 518 1.38 -10.99 -21.60
CA ILE A 518 2.01 -11.11 -20.28
C ILE A 518 3.34 -10.33 -20.31
N TRP A 519 3.45 -9.29 -19.48
CA TRP A 519 4.68 -8.52 -19.32
C TRP A 519 5.40 -8.93 -18.05
N LEU A 520 6.52 -9.63 -18.18
CA LEU A 520 7.47 -9.90 -17.12
C LEU A 520 8.41 -8.70 -16.99
N MET A 521 8.09 -7.78 -16.07
CA MET A 521 8.71 -6.46 -15.98
C MET A 521 9.73 -6.41 -14.84
N GLY A 522 11.02 -6.43 -15.19
CA GLY A 522 12.11 -6.46 -14.22
C GLY A 522 12.23 -7.80 -13.50
N VAL A 523 11.80 -8.88 -14.16
CA VAL A 523 11.74 -10.22 -13.60
C VAL A 523 12.89 -11.06 -14.19
N ASP A 524 13.55 -11.87 -13.38
CA ASP A 524 14.66 -12.71 -13.82
C ASP A 524 14.18 -14.00 -14.52
N ILE A 525 13.99 -13.91 -15.84
CA ILE A 525 13.53 -15.03 -16.67
C ILE A 525 14.48 -16.24 -16.67
N THR A 526 15.70 -16.15 -16.15
CA THR A 526 16.61 -17.31 -16.07
C THR A 526 16.16 -18.35 -15.05
N GLN A 527 15.27 -17.98 -14.12
CA GLN A 527 14.70 -18.91 -13.17
C GLN A 527 13.77 -19.92 -13.87
N LYS A 528 14.03 -21.22 -13.68
CA LYS A 528 13.27 -22.31 -14.31
C LYS A 528 11.75 -22.17 -14.22
N LYS A 529 11.24 -21.71 -13.07
CA LYS A 529 9.79 -21.48 -12.87
C LYS A 529 9.23 -20.43 -13.85
N LEU A 530 9.98 -19.36 -14.07
CA LEU A 530 9.60 -18.26 -14.96
C LEU A 530 9.74 -18.65 -16.42
N GLN A 531 10.79 -19.40 -16.79
CA GLN A 531 10.94 -19.99 -18.13
C GLN A 531 9.73 -20.86 -18.46
N HIS A 532 9.43 -21.81 -17.59
CA HIS A 532 8.31 -22.72 -17.79
C HIS A 532 6.96 -22.00 -17.90
N PHE A 533 6.74 -20.97 -17.07
CA PHE A 533 5.54 -20.14 -17.17
C PHE A 533 5.47 -19.38 -18.50
N ALA A 534 6.55 -18.75 -18.93
CA ALA A 534 6.60 -18.02 -20.20
C ALA A 534 6.41 -18.95 -21.40
N GLU A 535 7.04 -20.13 -21.40
CA GLU A 535 6.85 -21.17 -22.41
C GLU A 535 5.40 -21.66 -22.46
N THR A 536 4.80 -21.93 -21.30
CA THR A 536 3.38 -22.33 -21.20
C THR A 536 2.47 -21.25 -21.77
N ALA A 537 2.71 -19.99 -21.42
CA ALA A 537 1.93 -18.87 -21.95
C ALA A 537 2.13 -18.72 -23.47
N LYS A 538 3.32 -18.92 -24.03
CA LYS A 538 3.54 -18.94 -25.49
C LYS A 538 2.76 -20.07 -26.18
N LEU A 539 2.76 -21.27 -25.60
CA LEU A 539 1.98 -22.41 -26.10
C LEU A 539 0.47 -22.14 -26.10
N LEU A 540 0.00 -21.31 -25.17
CA LEU A 540 -1.39 -20.83 -25.11
C LEU A 540 -1.66 -19.61 -26.03
N GLY A 541 -0.72 -19.28 -26.93
CA GLY A 541 -0.88 -18.20 -27.91
C GLY A 541 -0.69 -16.79 -27.35
N LYS A 542 -0.07 -16.65 -26.17
CA LYS A 542 0.12 -15.35 -25.52
C LYS A 542 1.39 -14.66 -26.01
N THR A 543 1.35 -13.34 -26.11
CA THR A 543 2.55 -12.52 -26.32
C THR A 543 3.25 -12.27 -24.99
N ILE A 544 4.54 -12.57 -24.91
CA ILE A 544 5.39 -12.33 -23.74
C ILE A 544 6.27 -11.13 -24.01
N VAL A 545 6.19 -10.13 -23.13
CA VAL A 545 7.14 -9.01 -23.05
C VAL A 545 8.04 -9.28 -21.86
N SER A 546 9.32 -9.55 -22.09
CA SER A 546 10.31 -9.80 -21.04
C SER A 546 11.26 -8.61 -20.97
N THR A 547 11.07 -7.73 -19.98
CA THR A 547 11.99 -6.63 -19.69
C THR A 547 12.93 -7.06 -18.59
N THR A 548 14.20 -7.25 -18.94
CA THR A 548 15.27 -7.59 -18.01
C THR A 548 15.86 -6.31 -17.40
N THR A 549 17.01 -6.42 -16.73
CA THR A 549 17.78 -5.27 -16.25
C THR A 549 18.52 -4.52 -17.37
N VAL A 550 18.58 -5.07 -18.59
CA VAL A 550 19.40 -4.57 -19.70
C VAL A 550 18.59 -4.30 -20.97
N ASP A 551 17.60 -5.14 -21.28
CA ASP A 551 16.89 -5.11 -22.55
C ASP A 551 15.43 -5.54 -22.41
N THR A 552 14.68 -5.43 -23.51
CA THR A 552 13.36 -6.06 -23.63
C THR A 552 13.34 -7.01 -24.83
N GLU A 553 12.80 -8.20 -24.62
CA GLU A 553 12.46 -9.15 -25.68
C GLU A 553 10.95 -9.35 -25.75
N ILE A 554 10.40 -9.34 -26.97
CA ILE A 554 8.99 -9.65 -27.23
C ILE A 554 8.94 -10.94 -28.04
N SER A 555 8.17 -11.91 -27.55
CA SER A 555 8.03 -13.23 -28.20
C SER A 555 6.59 -13.72 -28.12
N GLY A 556 6.12 -14.44 -29.14
CA GLY A 556 4.78 -15.01 -29.20
C GLY A 556 4.79 -16.52 -29.38
N SER A 557 3.76 -17.05 -30.04
CA SER A 557 3.68 -18.46 -30.43
C SER A 557 4.52 -18.80 -31.68
N THR A 558 5.03 -17.80 -32.39
CA THR A 558 5.93 -17.98 -33.54
C THR A 558 7.39 -18.02 -33.08
N ASP A 559 8.26 -18.72 -33.82
CA ASP A 559 9.69 -18.87 -33.50
C ASP A 559 10.50 -17.57 -33.56
N THR A 560 9.93 -16.46 -34.06
CA THR A 560 10.60 -15.18 -34.16
C THR A 560 10.38 -14.32 -32.90
N SER A 561 11.48 -14.00 -32.20
CA SER A 561 11.52 -13.01 -31.11
C SER A 561 12.01 -11.65 -31.61
N GLU A 562 11.37 -10.56 -31.19
CA GLU A 562 11.85 -9.20 -31.40
C GLU A 562 12.68 -8.73 -30.20
N LYS A 563 13.94 -8.35 -30.44
CA LYS A 563 14.86 -7.91 -29.39
C LYS A 563 15.09 -6.42 -29.45
N TYR A 564 14.95 -5.75 -28.32
CA TYR A 564 15.11 -4.32 -28.15
C TYR A 564 16.24 -4.05 -27.14
N ALA A 565 17.47 -4.03 -27.63
CA ALA A 565 18.65 -3.76 -26.80
C ALA A 565 18.55 -2.39 -26.11
N GLY A 566 18.77 -2.34 -24.79
CA GLY A 566 18.72 -1.11 -24.00
C GLY A 566 17.31 -0.53 -23.78
N LYS A 567 16.26 -1.12 -24.35
CA LYS A 567 14.89 -0.61 -24.20
C LYS A 567 14.27 -1.13 -22.91
N LEU A 568 14.30 -0.30 -21.87
CA LEU A 568 13.70 -0.59 -20.56
C LEU A 568 12.38 0.14 -20.32
N SER A 569 12.13 1.22 -21.06
CA SER A 569 10.92 2.05 -20.94
C SER A 569 10.21 2.22 -22.28
N TRP A 570 8.89 2.37 -22.19
CA TRP A 570 7.98 2.40 -23.32
C TRP A 570 7.10 3.65 -23.27
N LYS A 571 6.72 4.15 -24.44
CA LYS A 571 5.68 5.18 -24.58
C LYS A 571 4.31 4.51 -24.76
N ALA A 572 3.25 5.17 -24.31
CA ALA A 572 1.88 4.68 -24.45
C ALA A 572 1.52 4.34 -25.92
N ALA A 573 1.96 5.15 -26.88
CA ALA A 573 1.75 4.90 -28.30
C ALA A 573 2.46 3.62 -28.80
N GLU A 574 3.66 3.32 -28.30
CA GLU A 574 4.39 2.10 -28.64
C GLU A 574 3.67 0.87 -28.06
N LEU A 575 3.22 0.96 -26.81
CA LEU A 575 2.42 -0.09 -26.17
C LEU A 575 1.10 -0.32 -26.92
N ARG A 576 0.41 0.74 -27.38
CA ARG A 576 -0.80 0.60 -28.21
C ARG A 576 -0.56 -0.14 -29.52
N LEU A 577 0.60 0.06 -30.16
CA LEU A 577 0.95 -0.69 -31.38
C LEU A 577 1.14 -2.18 -31.06
N LEU A 578 1.84 -2.49 -29.97
CA LEU A 578 1.98 -3.85 -29.48
C LEU A 578 0.63 -4.49 -29.13
N TYR A 579 -0.24 -3.74 -28.45
CA TYR A 579 -1.58 -4.20 -28.05
C TYR A 579 -2.42 -4.56 -29.26
N LYS A 580 -2.42 -3.70 -30.30
CA LYS A 580 -3.09 -3.99 -31.58
C LYS A 580 -2.54 -5.26 -32.23
N LYS A 581 -1.20 -5.43 -32.25
CA LYS A 581 -0.57 -6.63 -32.82
C LYS A 581 -0.96 -7.91 -32.07
N ALA A 582 -1.07 -7.85 -30.74
CA ALA A 582 -1.49 -8.96 -29.89
C ALA A 582 -3.03 -9.13 -29.82
N GLY A 583 -3.80 -8.27 -30.50
CA GLY A 583 -5.26 -8.30 -30.48
C GLY A 583 -5.90 -7.81 -29.18
N VAL A 584 -5.16 -7.14 -28.28
CA VAL A 584 -5.71 -6.51 -27.08
C VAL A 584 -6.69 -5.40 -27.48
N HIS A 585 -7.88 -5.42 -26.88
CA HIS A 585 -8.91 -4.40 -27.12
C HIS A 585 -8.51 -3.07 -26.51
N ILE A 586 -8.62 -2.01 -27.31
CA ILE A 586 -8.31 -0.63 -26.93
C ILE A 586 -9.61 0.16 -26.95
N TYR A 587 -10.08 0.61 -25.78
CA TYR A 587 -11.33 1.34 -25.63
C TYR A 587 -11.24 2.77 -26.17
N ILE A 588 -10.09 3.43 -25.98
CA ILE A 588 -9.84 4.80 -26.45
C ILE A 588 -8.45 4.91 -27.07
N SER A 589 -8.30 5.75 -28.09
CA SER A 589 -7.01 5.93 -28.79
C SER A 589 -6.16 7.08 -28.25
N SER A 590 -6.72 7.95 -27.41
CA SER A 590 -6.02 9.08 -26.78
C SER A 590 -5.17 8.63 -25.59
N ASP A 591 -4.28 9.51 -25.13
CA ASP A 591 -3.46 9.31 -23.92
C ASP A 591 -4.20 9.70 -22.62
N ASP A 592 -5.55 9.70 -22.65
CA ASP A 592 -6.35 9.94 -21.45
C ASP A 592 -6.31 8.72 -20.53
N VAL A 593 -6.41 8.95 -19.22
CA VAL A 593 -6.37 7.86 -18.24
C VAL A 593 -7.73 7.16 -18.22
N LEU A 594 -7.72 5.84 -18.40
CA LEU A 594 -8.89 4.99 -18.43
C LEU A 594 -8.82 3.96 -17.31
N TYR A 595 -9.88 3.87 -16.51
CA TYR A 595 -10.12 2.73 -15.64
C TYR A 595 -11.37 1.99 -16.10
N ILE A 596 -11.29 0.67 -16.17
CA ILE A 596 -12.43 -0.15 -16.55
C ILE A 596 -12.41 -1.46 -15.77
N GLY A 597 -13.60 -1.88 -15.33
CA GLY A 597 -13.78 -3.10 -14.55
C GLY A 597 -15.06 -3.02 -13.72
N ARG A 598 -15.65 -4.17 -13.39
CA ARG A 598 -16.87 -4.26 -12.55
C ARG A 598 -18.00 -3.33 -13.02
N ARG A 599 -18.20 -3.25 -14.34
CA ARG A 599 -19.17 -2.37 -15.02
C ARG A 599 -18.90 -0.86 -14.92
N TRP A 600 -17.82 -0.45 -14.27
CA TRP A 600 -17.40 0.95 -14.26
C TRP A 600 -16.47 1.23 -15.42
N LEU A 601 -16.66 2.38 -16.08
CA LEU A 601 -15.70 3.01 -16.96
C LEU A 601 -15.44 4.43 -16.46
N THR A 602 -14.20 4.73 -16.11
CA THR A 602 -13.76 6.06 -15.70
C THR A 602 -12.79 6.63 -16.72
N LEU A 603 -13.06 7.85 -17.18
CA LEU A 603 -12.21 8.56 -18.12
C LEU A 603 -11.78 9.89 -17.51
N HIS A 604 -10.48 10.08 -17.33
CA HIS A 604 -9.87 11.33 -16.87
C HIS A 604 -9.07 11.97 -18.00
N SER A 605 -9.44 13.19 -18.39
CA SER A 605 -8.79 13.91 -19.48
C SER A 605 -8.20 15.23 -19.01
N ALA A 606 -6.88 15.39 -19.20
CA ALA A 606 -6.22 16.67 -18.98
C ALA A 606 -6.58 17.69 -20.07
N LYS A 607 -6.64 17.26 -21.33
CA LYS A 607 -6.83 18.13 -22.50
C LYS A 607 -8.29 18.35 -22.89
N GLY A 608 -9.20 17.50 -22.43
CA GLY A 608 -10.60 17.52 -22.88
C GLY A 608 -10.75 17.08 -24.34
N GLY A 609 -11.82 17.54 -24.99
CA GLY A 609 -12.17 17.24 -26.37
C GLY A 609 -13.08 16.01 -26.53
N LYS A 610 -13.49 15.75 -27.77
CA LYS A 610 -14.25 14.56 -28.17
C LYS A 610 -13.44 13.28 -27.93
N LYS A 611 -14.09 12.31 -27.30
CA LYS A 611 -13.57 10.96 -27.05
C LYS A 611 -14.52 9.96 -27.66
N ASN A 612 -13.97 9.04 -28.45
CA ASN A 612 -14.68 7.92 -29.02
C ASN A 612 -14.32 6.67 -28.21
N ILE A 613 -15.29 6.15 -27.47
CA ILE A 613 -15.14 4.93 -26.67
C ILE A 613 -15.65 3.76 -27.51
N LYS A 614 -14.82 2.73 -27.70
CA LYS A 614 -15.17 1.51 -28.42
C LYS A 614 -15.30 0.35 -27.45
N PHE A 615 -16.43 -0.35 -27.50
CA PHE A 615 -16.69 -1.55 -26.72
C PHE A 615 -16.47 -2.79 -27.60
N PRO A 616 -15.93 -3.90 -27.04
CA PRO A 616 -15.82 -5.16 -27.76
C PRO A 616 -17.16 -5.94 -27.82
N PHE A 617 -18.26 -5.30 -27.38
CA PHE A 617 -19.61 -5.85 -27.25
C PHE A 617 -20.64 -4.72 -27.38
N LYS A 618 -21.92 -5.07 -27.57
CA LYS A 618 -23.01 -4.11 -27.44
C LYS A 618 -23.24 -3.79 -25.96
N ALA A 619 -23.40 -2.51 -25.65
CA ALA A 619 -23.53 -2.03 -24.29
C ALA A 619 -24.60 -0.95 -24.17
N THR A 620 -25.23 -0.93 -23.00
CA THR A 620 -25.99 0.22 -22.51
C THR A 620 -25.07 1.07 -21.62
N VAL A 621 -24.97 2.37 -21.94
CA VAL A 621 -24.13 3.36 -21.23
C VAL A 621 -25.04 4.23 -20.38
N THR A 622 -24.78 4.27 -19.08
CA THR A 622 -25.58 5.02 -18.10
C THR A 622 -24.71 6.03 -17.38
N ASP A 623 -25.24 7.24 -17.19
CA ASP A 623 -24.68 8.20 -16.24
C ASP A 623 -25.11 7.78 -14.82
N PRO A 624 -24.16 7.34 -13.97
CA PRO A 624 -24.50 6.86 -12.64
C PRO A 624 -24.99 7.97 -11.70
N LEU A 625 -24.71 9.24 -12.00
CA LEU A 625 -25.15 10.37 -11.17
C LEU A 625 -26.64 10.68 -11.35
N SER A 626 -27.10 10.70 -12.59
CA SER A 626 -28.51 10.99 -12.93
C SER A 626 -29.37 9.73 -13.07
N GLY A 627 -28.74 8.56 -13.24
CA GLY A 627 -29.41 7.32 -13.65
C GLY A 627 -29.85 7.32 -15.11
N ALA A 628 -29.55 8.37 -15.88
CA ALA A 628 -29.97 8.49 -17.27
C ALA A 628 -29.19 7.52 -18.16
N VAL A 629 -29.93 6.80 -19.01
CA VAL A 629 -29.32 6.00 -20.07
C VAL A 629 -28.90 6.94 -21.21
N LEU A 630 -27.60 7.08 -21.41
CA LEU A 630 -27.00 7.95 -22.42
C LEU A 630 -26.99 7.29 -23.81
N ALA A 631 -26.86 5.97 -23.86
CA ALA A 631 -26.92 5.17 -25.09
C ALA A 631 -27.34 3.73 -24.79
N LYS A 632 -28.00 3.06 -25.75
CA LYS A 632 -28.44 1.65 -25.65
C LYS A 632 -27.96 0.84 -26.85
N SER A 633 -27.59 -0.42 -26.64
CA SER A 633 -27.17 -1.34 -27.69
C SER A 633 -26.12 -0.76 -28.64
N VAL A 634 -25.14 -0.02 -28.08
CA VAL A 634 -24.04 0.58 -28.85
C VAL A 634 -22.74 -0.18 -28.64
N ASP A 635 -21.92 -0.30 -29.67
CA ASP A 635 -20.50 -0.72 -29.57
C ASP A 635 -19.55 0.48 -29.56
N THR A 636 -20.09 1.69 -29.74
CA THR A 636 -19.34 2.93 -29.83
C THR A 636 -20.11 4.03 -29.13
N PHE A 637 -19.43 4.83 -28.30
CA PHE A 637 -20.03 5.95 -27.58
C PHE A 637 -19.12 7.18 -27.65
N ASP A 638 -19.67 8.28 -28.14
CA ASP A 638 -18.97 9.57 -28.21
C ASP A 638 -19.31 10.42 -26.98
N ILE A 639 -18.28 10.99 -26.37
CA ILE A 639 -18.41 11.92 -25.25
C ILE A 639 -17.49 13.13 -25.42
N GLU A 640 -18.01 14.32 -25.15
CA GLU A 640 -17.22 15.55 -25.08
C GLU A 640 -16.78 15.77 -23.63
N LEU A 641 -15.48 15.98 -23.41
CA LEU A 641 -14.93 16.28 -22.09
C LEU A 641 -14.37 17.69 -22.04
N ALA A 642 -14.63 18.40 -20.95
CA ALA A 642 -13.88 19.61 -20.64
C ALA A 642 -12.42 19.27 -20.30
N PRO A 643 -11.45 20.19 -20.50
CA PRO A 643 -10.10 20.02 -19.97
C PRO A 643 -10.11 19.78 -18.45
N SER A 644 -9.16 18.97 -17.97
CA SER A 644 -9.01 18.60 -16.56
C SER A 644 -10.29 18.07 -15.90
N SER A 645 -11.06 17.26 -16.62
CA SER A 645 -12.31 16.66 -16.12
C SER A 645 -12.24 15.15 -16.06
N THR A 646 -13.07 14.58 -15.19
CA THR A 646 -13.26 13.13 -15.06
C THR A 646 -14.73 12.80 -15.25
N ARG A 647 -15.03 11.68 -15.92
CA ARG A 647 -16.38 11.11 -16.03
C ARG A 647 -16.37 9.65 -15.64
N LEU A 648 -17.37 9.26 -14.85
CA LEU A 648 -17.65 7.88 -14.51
C LEU A 648 -18.91 7.49 -15.28
N LEU A 649 -18.90 6.33 -15.91
CA LEU A 649 -20.00 5.73 -16.64
C LEU A 649 -20.24 4.32 -16.10
N TYR A 650 -21.51 3.93 -16.00
CA TYR A 650 -21.89 2.56 -15.70
C TYR A 650 -22.28 1.85 -17.00
N ILE A 651 -21.59 0.75 -17.28
CA ILE A 651 -21.63 0.01 -18.54
C ILE A 651 -22.29 -1.34 -18.29
N VAL A 652 -23.41 -1.60 -18.96
CA VAL A 652 -24.10 -2.89 -18.92
C VAL A 652 -23.92 -3.56 -20.28
N PRO A 653 -23.07 -4.60 -20.39
CA PRO A 653 -23.00 -5.38 -21.62
C PRO A 653 -24.30 -6.13 -21.89
N GLU A 654 -24.67 -6.22 -23.16
CA GLU A 654 -25.84 -6.95 -23.66
C GLU A 654 -25.51 -8.36 -24.11
#